data_AF-A0A0D3F8W7-F1
#
_entry.id   AF-A0A0D3F8W7-F1
#
_cell.length_a   1.000
_cell.length_b   1.000
_cell.length_c   1.000
_cell.angle_alpha   90.00
_cell.angle_beta   90.00
_cell.angle_gamma   90.00
#
_symmetry.space_group_name_H-M   'P 1'
#
loop_
_entity.id
_entity.type
_entity.pdbx_description
1 polymer ?
#
loop_
_entity_poly.entity_id
_entity_poly.type
_entity_poly.pdbx_seq_one_letter_code
_entity_poly.pdbx_strand_id
1 'polypeptide(L)'
;MTREASGAAADKVGRRSGAMVAERQHAKPAARSGVMADEDGDSDKFEEEEWDDDAQSQRGGARQSRQAKWGDCFMILMYIFETYLDIRQHRALKLPTLPKPLVGVISGEKFERSRAYSLDKSKFHFIHEAVTILMDTTILYYRVLPWVWKKSGELATNAGLNAENEILHTLAFLAGVMIWSQITDLPFSLYSTFVIEAKHGFNKQTIWLFIRDMIKGILLSILLGPPIVAAIIIIVQNGGSYLAIYLWGFMFALSLVMMTIYPIVIAPLFNKFTPLPEGVLREKIEKLAASLSFPLKKLFVVDGSTRSSHSNAYMYGFFKNKRIVLYDTLIQQCSSEDEIVSVIAHELGHWKLNHTVYSFVAVQLLMFLQFGGYTLVRNSKDLFESFGFEDQPVIIGLIIFQADAFAKNLGYAPQLRAALVKLQEENLSAMNTDPCLQAPMLSLSTPSSPPPPLPPRRATTAPTPVSLLRGAADRRDAPLTSALHAALLKSGALDRTQPLTASNSLLHAYLQCGLLSDALRLLDEMPRRDAATCASLVSALCRLGAPLDAIRAYMDMLTQDADDEDGGLRPNEFTAAALLQACGLAKVARLGRMVHGHLVTSGFCCDPFVVGSLVNTYAKVGDVVSAEKLLLGMDSRDVVSWTAQLSGCVLNGMLAEALKVFVMMLEDNVLPNNVTMLSVIQACSLMGESGLFSSLHALVVRLGLENDVSVVNSLIIMYAKNGFVEVATGLFEDLYLRRGDVCPNSDVLSALLFGCTVSGSLKYGKGIHAHLIKMNDLPSISIENSLMGMYARFEQVDAAYVVFKGMQIKDIVSWNTMISCLAKSDHVDEALELFSILHGGDGLVPDFVTVLSVVQACSNAGLLQQGQMLHGYIIKSGSLYDVSICNALISMYAKLGRIDFSEQIFEQMDIKDIVSWNSMINAYGIHGDGLSSLRIFNELQDDGTCSPNAITFVSVISACSHSGLVSEGYRCFQSMKNDYGIEPSMDHYASVVDLLGRSGRFAEAEQFIRNMPVHPNSSIWGPLLAACSLYGNIDLAEKAAIELSILEPESDIWRVSLSNVYAVVGRWKDSAKIRTEMKRVGLKKEAGWSFVDVGGVEGFKFVAADTRHGDSEQIYAVLRSMNKHMADVAGDVHQSSLVSVIS
;
A
#
# COMPACT_ATOMS: atom_id res chain seq x y z
N MET A 1 23.27 -70.92 22.74
CA MET A 1 22.26 -70.89 23.80
C MET A 1 21.33 -69.71 23.50
N THR A 2 20.09 -69.78 23.04
CA THR A 2 19.17 -70.74 22.38
C THR A 2 18.00 -69.82 21.98
N ARG A 3 17.41 -69.76 20.78
CA ARG A 3 17.75 -70.11 19.40
C ARG A 3 16.72 -69.29 18.57
N GLU A 4 17.19 -68.70 17.49
CA GLU A 4 16.53 -68.34 16.21
C GLU A 4 14.99 -68.16 16.07
N ALA A 5 14.68 -67.20 15.19
CA ALA A 5 13.79 -67.32 14.01
C ALA A 5 12.48 -66.51 13.99
N SER A 6 12.32 -65.92 12.81
CA SER A 6 11.17 -65.27 12.19
C SER A 6 9.84 -66.04 12.26
N GLY A 7 8.74 -65.28 12.33
CA GLY A 7 7.51 -65.51 11.59
C GLY A 7 6.64 -66.71 11.97
N ALA A 8 5.55 -66.45 12.70
CA ALA A 8 4.26 -67.16 12.68
C ALA A 8 3.30 -66.32 13.56
N ALA A 9 2.14 -65.85 13.10
CA ALA A 9 0.95 -66.63 12.73
C ALA A 9 0.46 -67.53 13.87
N ALA A 10 -0.79 -67.34 14.30
CA ALA A 10 -1.80 -68.38 14.54
C ALA A 10 -2.79 -67.95 15.64
N ASP A 11 -4.08 -67.95 15.29
CA ASP A 11 -4.97 -69.09 15.56
C ASP A 11 -6.33 -68.74 16.18
N LYS A 12 -7.31 -69.38 15.55
CA LYS A 12 -8.47 -70.09 16.14
C LYS A 12 -9.80 -69.36 16.39
N VAL A 13 -10.74 -69.82 15.55
CA VAL A 13 -11.98 -70.54 15.91
C VAL A 13 -13.16 -69.70 16.41
N GLY A 14 -14.16 -69.58 15.53
CA GLY A 14 -15.38 -70.40 15.69
C GLY A 14 -16.72 -69.68 15.85
N ARG A 15 -17.47 -69.62 14.73
CA ARG A 15 -18.95 -69.80 14.55
C ARG A 15 -19.90 -68.89 15.37
N ARG A 16 -21.07 -68.44 14.93
CA ARG A 16 -22.05 -68.61 13.81
C ARG A 16 -23.04 -67.45 14.09
N SER A 17 -23.78 -66.80 13.20
CA SER A 17 -24.66 -67.14 12.05
C SER A 17 -25.28 -65.79 11.62
N GLY A 18 -25.76 -65.49 10.42
CA GLY A 18 -25.98 -66.18 9.15
C GLY A 18 -26.60 -65.12 8.21
N ALA A 19 -26.09 -65.02 6.97
CA ALA A 19 -26.82 -65.27 5.71
C ALA A 19 -27.75 -64.10 5.27
N MET A 20 -27.76 -63.58 4.03
CA MET A 20 -27.41 -64.07 2.68
C MET A 20 -26.80 -62.88 1.88
N VAL A 21 -25.68 -62.98 1.15
CA VAL A 21 -25.44 -63.57 -0.18
C VAL A 21 -26.43 -63.10 -1.26
N ALA A 22 -25.98 -62.24 -2.18
CA ALA A 22 -25.69 -62.62 -3.57
C ALA A 22 -25.13 -61.44 -4.38
N GLU A 23 -24.07 -61.77 -5.12
CA GLU A 23 -23.24 -60.94 -5.96
C GLU A 23 -23.82 -60.77 -7.39
N ARG A 24 -23.39 -59.68 -8.04
CA ARG A 24 -22.99 -59.55 -9.45
C ARG A 24 -24.03 -59.34 -10.57
N GLN A 25 -23.86 -58.13 -11.13
CA GLN A 25 -23.45 -57.81 -12.51
C GLN A 25 -24.47 -57.67 -13.64
N HIS A 26 -24.27 -56.53 -14.31
CA HIS A 26 -24.44 -56.18 -15.72
C HIS A 26 -25.82 -55.77 -16.28
N ALA A 27 -25.77 -54.55 -16.83
CA ALA A 27 -26.36 -54.06 -18.08
C ALA A 27 -27.88 -53.75 -18.16
N LYS A 28 -28.12 -52.48 -18.54
CA LYS A 28 -29.30 -51.83 -19.18
C LYS A 28 -30.02 -52.71 -20.23
N PRO A 29 -31.18 -52.31 -20.82
CA PRO A 29 -32.21 -51.29 -20.49
C PRO A 29 -33.69 -51.75 -20.76
N ALA A 30 -34.65 -50.81 -20.66
CA ALA A 30 -35.87 -50.68 -21.47
C ALA A 30 -37.23 -51.23 -20.98
N ALA A 31 -38.15 -50.26 -20.80
CA ALA A 31 -39.47 -50.13 -21.43
C ALA A 31 -40.66 -51.08 -21.13
N ARG A 32 -41.75 -50.40 -20.73
CA ARG A 32 -43.17 -50.50 -21.15
C ARG A 32 -44.12 -51.51 -20.47
N SER A 33 -45.31 -50.94 -20.22
CA SER A 33 -46.67 -51.52 -20.16
C SER A 33 -46.96 -52.52 -19.04
N GLY A 34 -48.09 -52.47 -18.33
CA GLY A 34 -49.30 -51.66 -18.46
C GLY A 34 -50.49 -52.46 -17.90
N VAL A 35 -51.35 -51.76 -17.16
CA VAL A 35 -52.82 -51.90 -17.09
C VAL A 35 -53.43 -53.12 -16.38
N MET A 36 -54.18 -52.87 -15.30
CA MET A 36 -55.67 -52.99 -15.20
C MET A 36 -56.11 -52.61 -13.77
N ALA A 37 -56.86 -51.51 -13.59
CA ALA A 37 -58.34 -51.43 -13.49
C ALA A 37 -58.84 -51.77 -12.06
N ASP A 38 -59.75 -51.05 -11.40
CA ASP A 38 -60.79 -50.12 -11.85
C ASP A 38 -61.34 -49.28 -10.66
N GLU A 39 -62.07 -48.22 -11.04
CA GLU A 39 -63.27 -47.62 -10.42
C GLU A 39 -63.20 -46.44 -9.41
N ASP A 40 -63.79 -45.35 -9.92
CA ASP A 40 -64.68 -44.34 -9.31
C ASP A 40 -64.14 -43.03 -8.68
N GLY A 41 -64.54 -41.92 -9.30
CA GLY A 41 -65.18 -40.81 -8.56
C GLY A 41 -64.57 -39.40 -8.64
N ASP A 42 -64.61 -38.82 -9.85
CA ASP A 42 -64.79 -37.41 -10.26
C ASP A 42 -64.58 -36.17 -9.34
N SER A 43 -64.13 -35.11 -10.03
CA SER A 43 -64.26 -33.66 -9.79
C SER A 43 -63.67 -33.01 -8.52
N ASP A 44 -62.50 -32.35 -8.66
CA ASP A 44 -62.14 -31.02 -8.11
C ASP A 44 -60.63 -30.71 -8.23
N LYS A 45 -60.07 -30.67 -9.46
CA LYS A 45 -58.63 -30.40 -9.67
C LYS A 45 -58.27 -29.58 -10.91
N PHE A 46 -59.18 -28.74 -11.41
CA PHE A 46 -58.94 -27.95 -12.64
C PHE A 46 -58.81 -26.44 -12.44
N GLU A 47 -58.73 -25.91 -11.21
CA GLU A 47 -58.54 -24.46 -10.98
C GLU A 47 -57.23 -24.08 -10.24
N GLU A 48 -56.42 -25.04 -9.78
CA GLU A 48 -55.17 -24.74 -9.04
C GLU A 48 -53.90 -24.69 -9.91
N GLU A 49 -53.88 -25.27 -11.12
CA GLU A 49 -52.67 -25.26 -11.98
C GLU A 49 -52.52 -23.97 -12.82
N GLU A 50 -53.59 -23.22 -13.07
CA GLU A 50 -53.54 -22.00 -13.90
C GLU A 50 -53.09 -20.76 -13.10
N TRP A 51 -53.24 -20.76 -11.77
CA TRP A 51 -52.79 -19.68 -10.89
C TRP A 51 -51.33 -19.77 -10.44
N ASP A 52 -50.74 -20.97 -10.43
CA ASP A 52 -49.34 -21.15 -10.05
C ASP A 52 -48.38 -20.86 -11.22
N ASP A 53 -48.81 -21.10 -12.48
CA ASP A 53 -48.04 -20.74 -13.67
C ASP A 53 -48.00 -19.22 -13.90
N ASP A 54 -49.10 -18.50 -13.64
CA ASP A 54 -49.12 -17.03 -13.71
C ASP A 54 -48.27 -16.38 -12.59
N ALA A 55 -48.25 -16.97 -11.39
CA ALA A 55 -47.45 -16.49 -10.28
C ALA A 55 -45.94 -16.79 -10.45
N GLN A 56 -45.58 -17.93 -11.06
CA GLN A 56 -44.20 -18.25 -11.43
C GLN A 56 -43.72 -17.40 -12.63
N SER A 57 -44.58 -17.14 -13.62
CA SER A 57 -44.30 -16.26 -14.75
C SER A 57 -44.08 -14.81 -14.29
N GLN A 58 -44.90 -14.28 -13.37
CA GLN A 58 -44.71 -12.94 -12.79
C GLN A 58 -43.46 -12.83 -11.89
N ARG A 59 -43.13 -13.87 -11.11
CA ARG A 59 -41.89 -13.90 -10.29
C ARG A 59 -40.63 -14.06 -11.15
N GLY A 60 -40.70 -14.84 -12.22
CA GLY A 60 -39.64 -14.99 -13.22
C GLY A 60 -39.37 -13.66 -13.94
N GLY A 61 -40.42 -12.98 -14.42
CA GLY A 61 -40.32 -11.66 -15.05
C GLY A 61 -39.78 -10.57 -14.11
N ALA A 62 -40.19 -10.55 -12.84
CA ALA A 62 -39.67 -9.61 -11.85
C ALA A 62 -38.19 -9.84 -11.52
N ARG A 63 -37.74 -11.11 -11.46
CA ARG A 63 -36.36 -11.51 -11.19
C ARG A 63 -35.44 -11.24 -12.39
N GLN A 64 -35.92 -11.51 -13.61
CA GLN A 64 -35.29 -11.11 -14.87
C GLN A 64 -35.15 -9.58 -14.96
N SER A 65 -36.19 -8.81 -14.62
CA SER A 65 -36.15 -7.35 -14.65
C SER A 65 -35.15 -6.75 -13.66
N ARG A 66 -34.93 -7.42 -12.52
CA ARG A 66 -33.90 -7.02 -11.54
C ARG A 66 -32.50 -7.35 -12.02
N GLN A 67 -32.26 -8.54 -12.56
CA GLN A 67 -30.92 -8.95 -13.03
C GLN A 67 -30.46 -8.15 -14.26
N ALA A 68 -31.35 -7.82 -15.20
CA ALA A 68 -31.03 -6.93 -16.33
C ALA A 68 -30.56 -5.54 -15.85
N LYS A 69 -31.19 -4.98 -14.82
CA LYS A 69 -30.78 -3.71 -14.21
C LYS A 69 -29.38 -3.76 -13.59
N TRP A 70 -28.93 -4.90 -13.06
CA TRP A 70 -27.57 -5.05 -12.53
C TRP A 70 -26.50 -5.03 -13.63
N GLY A 71 -26.78 -5.65 -14.79
CA GLY A 71 -25.93 -5.58 -15.97
C GLY A 71 -25.78 -4.14 -16.48
N ASP A 72 -26.90 -3.43 -16.61
CA ASP A 72 -26.91 -2.01 -17.02
C ASP A 72 -26.14 -1.12 -16.01
N CYS A 73 -26.33 -1.35 -14.70
CA CYS A 73 -25.61 -0.60 -13.66
C CYS A 73 -24.09 -0.84 -13.70
N PHE A 74 -23.65 -2.07 -13.98
CA PHE A 74 -22.24 -2.40 -14.08
C PHE A 74 -21.58 -1.75 -15.32
N MET A 75 -22.26 -1.78 -16.47
CA MET A 75 -21.79 -1.12 -17.70
C MET A 75 -21.67 0.40 -17.52
N ILE A 76 -22.65 1.02 -16.84
CA ILE A 76 -22.60 2.45 -16.49
C ILE A 76 -21.44 2.74 -15.53
N LEU A 77 -21.18 1.86 -14.56
CA LEU A 77 -20.05 2.01 -13.63
C LEU A 77 -18.70 1.94 -14.35
N MET A 78 -18.51 0.96 -15.24
CA MET A 78 -17.31 0.83 -16.06
C MET A 78 -17.12 2.06 -16.95
N TYR A 79 -18.18 2.56 -17.58
CA TYR A 79 -18.12 3.80 -18.35
C TYR A 79 -17.68 5.00 -17.52
N ILE A 80 -18.23 5.17 -16.32
CA ILE A 80 -17.83 6.27 -15.42
C ILE A 80 -16.34 6.15 -15.08
N PHE A 81 -15.84 4.94 -14.86
CA PHE A 81 -14.44 4.68 -14.57
C PHE A 81 -13.52 4.99 -15.76
N GLU A 82 -13.85 4.52 -16.97
CA GLU A 82 -13.06 4.80 -18.17
C GLU A 82 -13.10 6.28 -18.55
N THR A 83 -14.27 6.90 -18.47
CA THR A 83 -14.43 8.35 -18.69
C THR A 83 -13.60 9.15 -17.69
N TYR A 84 -13.51 8.70 -16.44
CA TYR A 84 -12.65 9.32 -15.43
C TYR A 84 -11.16 9.24 -15.81
N LEU A 85 -10.69 8.08 -16.26
CA LEU A 85 -9.31 7.90 -16.73
C LEU A 85 -9.01 8.80 -17.93
N ASP A 86 -9.92 8.85 -18.91
CA ASP A 86 -9.77 9.70 -20.08
C ASP A 86 -9.80 11.19 -19.72
N ILE A 87 -10.65 11.62 -18.76
CA ILE A 87 -10.68 13.00 -18.28
C ILE A 87 -9.35 13.36 -17.61
N ARG A 88 -8.77 12.44 -16.82
CA ARG A 88 -7.46 12.63 -16.19
C ARG A 88 -6.37 12.79 -17.25
N GLN A 89 -6.35 11.92 -18.26
CA GLN A 89 -5.39 11.99 -19.36
C GLN A 89 -5.57 13.28 -20.19
N HIS A 90 -6.80 13.67 -20.48
CA HIS A 90 -7.13 14.90 -21.20
C HIS A 90 -6.71 16.17 -20.44
N ARG A 91 -6.84 16.17 -19.10
CA ARG A 91 -6.35 17.27 -18.25
C ARG A 91 -4.82 17.36 -18.28
N ALA A 92 -4.12 16.23 -18.22
CA ALA A 92 -2.67 16.21 -18.35
C ALA A 92 -2.20 16.77 -19.70
N LEU A 93 -2.88 16.41 -20.80
CA LEU A 93 -2.59 16.92 -22.15
C LEU A 93 -2.89 18.42 -22.34
N LYS A 94 -3.70 19.06 -21.46
CA LYS A 94 -3.99 20.50 -21.53
C LYS A 94 -2.91 21.38 -20.90
N LEU A 95 -1.99 20.80 -20.13
CA LEU A 95 -0.90 21.56 -19.52
C LEU A 95 0.03 22.08 -20.63
N PRO A 96 0.25 23.40 -20.74
CA PRO A 96 1.05 23.97 -21.82
C PRO A 96 2.56 23.80 -21.61
N THR A 97 2.96 23.20 -20.49
CA THR A 97 4.35 23.12 -20.05
C THR A 97 5.03 21.89 -20.64
N LEU A 98 6.11 22.12 -21.40
CA LEU A 98 7.03 21.07 -21.80
C LEU A 98 7.62 20.43 -20.53
N PRO A 99 7.55 19.10 -20.34
CA PRO A 99 8.16 18.44 -19.20
C PRO A 99 9.64 18.81 -19.10
N LYS A 100 10.12 19.15 -17.89
CA LYS A 100 11.49 19.62 -17.63
C LYS A 100 12.59 18.77 -18.31
N PRO A 101 12.50 17.42 -18.38
CA PRO A 101 13.52 16.59 -19.04
C PRO A 101 13.59 16.73 -20.57
N LEU A 102 12.53 17.25 -21.19
CA LEU A 102 12.43 17.38 -22.66
C LEU A 102 12.80 18.78 -23.15
N VAL A 103 13.08 19.71 -22.23
CA VAL A 103 13.54 21.07 -22.53
C VAL A 103 14.94 21.00 -23.15
N GLY A 104 15.07 21.42 -24.41
CA GLY A 104 16.32 21.36 -25.18
C GLY A 104 16.48 20.11 -26.06
N VAL A 105 15.68 19.05 -25.84
CA VAL A 105 15.66 17.83 -26.66
C VAL A 105 14.57 17.89 -27.73
N ILE A 106 13.40 18.42 -27.37
CA ILE A 106 12.27 18.59 -28.28
C ILE A 106 12.01 20.10 -28.43
N SER A 107 11.89 20.58 -29.67
CA SER A 107 11.53 21.98 -29.91
C SER A 107 10.10 22.27 -29.44
N GLY A 108 9.86 23.47 -28.92
CA GLY A 108 8.52 23.88 -28.47
C GLY A 108 7.46 23.70 -29.55
N GLU A 109 7.80 23.94 -30.82
CA GLU A 109 6.90 23.71 -31.96
C GLU A 109 6.54 22.22 -32.16
N LYS A 110 7.51 21.30 -32.01
CA LYS A 110 7.27 19.86 -32.16
C LYS A 110 6.41 19.31 -31.01
N PHE A 111 6.62 19.81 -29.80
CA PHE A 111 5.77 19.51 -28.64
C PHE A 111 4.34 20.02 -28.82
N GLU A 112 4.16 21.27 -29.26
CA GLU A 112 2.85 21.86 -29.53
C GLU A 112 2.07 21.08 -30.60
N ARG A 113 2.73 20.67 -31.70
CA ARG A 113 2.11 19.82 -32.73
C ARG A 113 1.70 18.45 -32.20
N SER A 114 2.56 17.79 -31.44
CA SER A 114 2.25 16.48 -30.82
C SER A 114 1.09 16.60 -29.82
N ARG A 115 1.08 17.64 -28.99
CA ARG A 115 0.00 17.92 -28.03
C ARG A 115 -1.32 18.20 -28.74
N ALA A 116 -1.31 19.00 -29.80
CA ALA A 116 -2.50 19.31 -30.59
C ALA A 116 -3.11 18.04 -31.22
N TYR A 117 -2.28 17.15 -31.75
CA TYR A 117 -2.72 15.84 -32.28
C TYR A 117 -3.36 14.97 -31.19
N SER A 118 -2.70 14.82 -30.03
CA SER A 118 -3.23 14.03 -28.92
C SER A 118 -4.53 14.60 -28.35
N LEU A 119 -4.68 15.93 -28.30
CA LEU A 119 -5.92 16.59 -27.86
C LEU A 119 -7.09 16.36 -28.83
N ASP A 120 -6.85 16.43 -30.14
CA ASP A 120 -7.88 16.15 -31.15
C ASP A 120 -8.30 14.68 -31.12
N LYS A 121 -7.34 13.75 -30.99
CA LYS A 121 -7.60 12.31 -30.88
C LYS A 121 -8.39 11.97 -29.60
N SER A 122 -8.02 12.58 -28.47
CA SER A 122 -8.74 12.43 -27.20
C SER A 122 -10.18 12.94 -27.29
N LYS A 123 -10.42 14.11 -27.88
CA LYS A 123 -11.80 14.63 -28.09
C LYS A 123 -12.63 13.72 -28.96
N PHE A 124 -12.05 13.20 -30.05
CA PHE A 124 -12.72 12.26 -30.92
C PHE A 124 -13.06 10.96 -30.20
N HIS A 125 -12.14 10.43 -29.38
CA HIS A 125 -12.37 9.24 -28.58
C HIS A 125 -13.55 9.42 -27.63
N PHE A 126 -13.64 10.53 -26.88
CA PHE A 126 -14.78 10.81 -26.01
C PHE A 126 -16.13 10.79 -26.75
N ILE A 127 -16.18 11.37 -27.95
CA ILE A 127 -17.40 11.40 -28.76
C ILE A 127 -17.74 9.99 -29.26
N HIS A 128 -16.75 9.26 -29.76
CA HIS A 128 -16.90 7.89 -30.22
C HIS A 128 -17.46 6.99 -29.11
N GLU A 129 -16.81 6.97 -27.95
CA GLU A 129 -17.23 6.14 -26.81
C GLU A 129 -18.64 6.50 -26.31
N ALA A 130 -18.97 7.80 -26.24
CA ALA A 130 -20.32 8.22 -25.85
C ALA A 130 -21.40 7.71 -26.82
N VAL A 131 -21.13 7.69 -28.13
CA VAL A 131 -22.07 7.16 -29.13
C VAL A 131 -22.14 5.64 -29.06
N THR A 132 -21.01 4.95 -28.94
CA THR A 132 -20.95 3.49 -28.81
C THR A 132 -21.75 3.00 -27.62
N ILE A 133 -21.60 3.64 -26.46
CA ILE A 133 -22.32 3.26 -25.24
C ILE A 133 -23.82 3.52 -25.36
N LEU A 134 -24.22 4.65 -25.96
CA LEU A 134 -25.62 4.90 -26.23
C LEU A 134 -26.21 3.82 -27.15
N MET A 135 -25.46 3.39 -28.17
CA MET A 135 -25.86 2.32 -29.07
C MET A 135 -25.95 0.97 -28.35
N ASP A 136 -24.95 0.58 -27.56
CA ASP A 136 -24.93 -0.69 -26.82
C ASP A 136 -26.03 -0.76 -25.76
N THR A 137 -26.24 0.34 -25.02
CA THR A 137 -27.36 0.46 -24.06
C THR A 137 -28.70 0.32 -24.77
N THR A 138 -28.83 0.90 -25.98
CA THR A 138 -30.04 0.76 -26.81
C THR A 138 -30.22 -0.69 -27.29
N ILE A 139 -29.15 -1.36 -27.73
CA ILE A 139 -29.16 -2.77 -28.17
C ILE A 139 -29.61 -3.70 -27.04
N LEU A 140 -29.10 -3.47 -25.82
CA LEU A 140 -29.46 -4.24 -24.63
C LEU A 140 -30.89 -3.94 -24.17
N TYR A 141 -31.26 -2.66 -24.02
CA TYR A 141 -32.57 -2.23 -23.55
C TYR A 141 -33.72 -2.71 -24.45
N TYR A 142 -33.55 -2.61 -25.77
CA TYR A 142 -34.55 -3.04 -26.75
C TYR A 142 -34.43 -4.53 -27.14
N ARG A 143 -33.55 -5.30 -26.48
CA ARG A 143 -33.31 -6.73 -26.76
C ARG A 143 -33.04 -7.01 -28.23
N VAL A 144 -32.29 -6.12 -28.88
CA VAL A 144 -31.94 -6.24 -30.30
C VAL A 144 -31.08 -7.50 -30.53
N LEU A 145 -30.22 -7.85 -29.57
CA LEU A 145 -29.32 -9.01 -29.70
C LEU A 145 -30.08 -10.37 -29.76
N PRO A 146 -31.04 -10.69 -28.86
CA PRO A 146 -31.94 -11.83 -29.03
C PRO A 146 -32.75 -11.80 -30.33
N TRP A 147 -33.20 -10.62 -30.75
CA TRP A 147 -33.94 -10.47 -32.01
C TRP A 147 -33.08 -10.84 -33.24
N VAL A 148 -31.82 -10.38 -33.27
CA VAL A 148 -30.86 -10.74 -34.33
C VAL A 148 -30.56 -12.24 -34.31
N TRP A 149 -30.43 -12.85 -33.12
CA TRP A 149 -30.24 -14.30 -32.98
C TRP A 149 -31.40 -15.11 -33.54
N LYS A 150 -32.65 -14.69 -33.28
CA LYS A 150 -33.83 -15.36 -33.85
C LYS A 150 -33.89 -15.21 -35.38
N LYS A 151 -33.64 -14.00 -35.89
CA LYS A 151 -33.67 -13.72 -37.33
C LYS A 151 -32.57 -14.43 -38.11
N SER A 152 -31.38 -14.62 -37.54
CA SER A 152 -30.31 -15.37 -38.20
C SER A 152 -30.66 -16.85 -38.39
N GLY A 153 -31.42 -17.44 -37.46
CA GLY A 153 -31.93 -18.81 -37.58
C GLY A 153 -32.97 -18.94 -38.70
N GLU A 154 -33.92 -18.00 -38.78
CA GLU A 154 -34.92 -17.93 -39.88
C GLU A 154 -34.23 -17.76 -41.25
N LEU A 155 -33.20 -16.91 -41.33
CA LEU A 155 -32.41 -16.70 -42.55
C LEU A 155 -31.62 -17.95 -42.95
N ALA A 156 -31.03 -18.68 -41.99
CA ALA A 156 -30.33 -19.92 -42.26
C ALA A 156 -31.28 -20.99 -42.83
N THR A 157 -32.48 -21.13 -42.26
CA THR A 157 -33.52 -22.04 -42.76
C THR A 157 -34.01 -21.66 -44.15
N ASN A 158 -34.22 -20.36 -44.42
CA ASN A 158 -34.61 -19.85 -45.74
C ASN A 158 -33.52 -20.04 -46.80
N ALA A 159 -32.26 -20.09 -46.39
CA ALA A 159 -31.12 -20.41 -47.26
C ALA A 159 -30.91 -21.93 -47.48
N GLY A 160 -31.78 -22.79 -46.92
CA GLY A 160 -31.71 -24.25 -47.03
C GLY A 160 -30.66 -24.91 -46.13
N LEU A 161 -30.18 -24.20 -45.10
CA LEU A 161 -29.21 -24.71 -44.12
C LEU A 161 -29.95 -25.23 -42.88
N ASN A 162 -29.42 -26.29 -42.25
CA ASN A 162 -30.03 -26.83 -41.03
C ASN A 162 -29.76 -25.89 -39.84
N ALA A 163 -30.79 -25.15 -39.41
CA ALA A 163 -30.74 -24.25 -38.27
C ALA A 163 -30.63 -24.96 -36.90
N GLU A 164 -30.92 -26.27 -36.82
CA GLU A 164 -30.69 -27.06 -35.60
C GLU A 164 -29.20 -27.26 -35.31
N ASN A 165 -28.33 -27.07 -36.31
CA ASN A 165 -26.89 -27.08 -36.12
C ASN A 165 -26.42 -25.72 -35.58
N GLU A 166 -26.08 -25.68 -34.29
CA GLU A 166 -25.58 -24.49 -33.58
C GLU A 166 -24.44 -23.77 -34.32
N ILE A 167 -23.58 -24.51 -35.03
CA ILE A 167 -22.47 -23.94 -35.80
C ILE A 167 -23.02 -23.07 -36.95
N LEU A 168 -23.96 -23.59 -37.75
CA LEU A 168 -24.51 -22.86 -38.90
C LEU A 168 -25.32 -21.64 -38.45
N HIS A 169 -26.10 -21.79 -37.37
CA HIS A 169 -26.86 -20.69 -36.77
C HIS A 169 -25.93 -19.59 -36.22
N THR A 170 -24.85 -19.98 -35.53
CA THR A 170 -23.83 -19.05 -35.04
C THR A 170 -23.13 -18.31 -36.18
N LEU A 171 -22.79 -18.99 -37.28
CA LEU A 171 -22.14 -18.36 -38.44
C LEU A 171 -23.06 -17.35 -39.13
N ALA A 172 -24.35 -17.65 -39.27
CA ALA A 172 -25.34 -16.71 -39.80
C ALA A 172 -25.50 -15.49 -38.89
N PHE A 173 -25.50 -15.70 -37.57
CA PHE A 173 -25.55 -14.63 -36.58
C PHE A 173 -24.31 -13.72 -36.66
N LEU A 174 -23.10 -14.29 -36.65
CA LEU A 174 -21.85 -13.53 -36.74
C LEU A 174 -21.73 -12.75 -38.05
N ALA A 175 -22.23 -13.27 -39.16
CA ALA A 175 -22.27 -12.54 -40.43
C ALA A 175 -23.15 -11.28 -40.34
N GLY A 176 -24.32 -11.38 -39.68
CA GLY A 176 -25.20 -10.23 -39.44
C GLY A 176 -24.56 -9.18 -38.52
N VAL A 177 -23.97 -9.61 -37.41
CA VAL A 177 -23.24 -8.72 -36.47
C VAL A 177 -22.05 -8.04 -37.15
N MET A 178 -21.32 -8.78 -37.99
CA MET A 178 -20.18 -8.23 -38.74
C MET A 178 -20.62 -7.12 -39.72
N ILE A 179 -21.74 -7.30 -40.44
CA ILE A 179 -22.27 -6.26 -41.33
C ILE A 179 -22.68 -5.02 -40.52
N TRP A 180 -23.36 -5.22 -39.38
CA TRP A 180 -23.76 -4.14 -38.49
C TRP A 180 -22.56 -3.34 -37.95
N SER A 181 -21.51 -4.02 -37.48
CA SER A 181 -20.27 -3.38 -37.02
C SER A 181 -19.61 -2.57 -38.14
N GLN A 182 -19.54 -3.10 -39.37
CA GLN A 182 -18.95 -2.33 -40.48
C GLN A 182 -19.74 -1.06 -40.81
N ILE A 183 -21.08 -1.08 -40.72
CA ILE A 183 -21.91 0.10 -41.00
C ILE A 183 -21.72 1.17 -39.92
N THR A 184 -21.63 0.75 -38.66
CA THR A 184 -21.55 1.64 -37.49
C THR A 184 -20.14 2.23 -37.32
N ASP A 185 -19.08 1.47 -37.60
CA ASP A 185 -17.69 1.92 -37.47
C ASP A 185 -17.21 2.79 -38.66
N LEU A 186 -17.81 2.63 -39.85
CA LEU A 186 -17.34 3.28 -41.07
C LEU A 186 -17.28 4.83 -40.98
N PRO A 187 -18.31 5.54 -40.47
CA PRO A 187 -18.27 7.00 -40.34
C PRO A 187 -17.12 7.49 -39.45
N PHE A 188 -16.88 6.80 -38.34
CA PHE A 188 -15.82 7.12 -37.40
C PHE A 188 -14.43 6.84 -37.97
N SER A 189 -14.27 5.70 -38.65
CA SER A 189 -13.02 5.35 -39.33
C SER A 189 -12.66 6.33 -40.46
N LEU A 190 -13.67 6.78 -41.23
CA LEU A 190 -13.50 7.81 -42.25
C LEU A 190 -13.13 9.16 -41.63
N TYR A 191 -13.78 9.57 -40.54
CA TYR A 191 -13.47 10.83 -39.85
C TYR A 191 -12.06 10.83 -39.25
N SER A 192 -11.70 9.75 -38.53
CA SER A 192 -10.36 9.60 -37.96
C SER A 192 -9.29 9.70 -39.06
N THR A 193 -9.44 8.97 -40.16
CA THR A 193 -8.43 8.89 -41.22
C THR A 193 -8.39 10.14 -42.11
N PHE A 194 -9.53 10.66 -42.56
CA PHE A 194 -9.56 11.73 -43.57
C PHE A 194 -9.77 13.13 -42.98
N VAL A 195 -10.09 13.27 -41.69
CA VAL A 195 -10.19 14.56 -41.01
C VAL A 195 -9.07 14.74 -39.99
N ILE A 196 -8.95 13.84 -39.01
CA ILE A 196 -7.97 14.02 -37.91
C ILE A 196 -6.55 13.76 -38.41
N GLU A 197 -6.28 12.58 -38.97
CA GLU A 197 -4.95 12.24 -39.47
C GLU A 197 -4.53 13.15 -40.64
N ALA A 198 -5.49 13.60 -41.46
CA ALA A 198 -5.23 14.56 -42.53
C ALA A 198 -4.86 15.95 -42.01
N LYS A 199 -5.56 16.45 -40.97
CA LYS A 199 -5.28 17.74 -40.32
C LYS A 199 -3.86 17.82 -39.78
N HIS A 200 -3.34 16.71 -39.26
CA HIS A 200 -1.98 16.62 -38.71
C HIS A 200 -0.93 16.11 -39.70
N GLY A 201 -1.30 15.92 -40.98
CA GLY A 201 -0.37 15.55 -42.05
C GLY A 201 0.09 14.09 -42.03
N PHE A 202 -0.57 13.24 -41.24
CA PHE A 202 -0.27 11.82 -41.12
C PHE A 202 -0.91 10.96 -42.21
N ASN A 203 -2.08 11.36 -42.72
CA ASN A 203 -2.76 10.59 -43.77
C ASN A 203 -2.10 10.78 -45.15
N LYS A 204 -1.71 9.66 -45.78
CA LYS A 204 -1.27 9.58 -47.19
C LYS A 204 -2.12 8.62 -48.03
N GLN A 205 -3.10 7.97 -47.40
CA GLN A 205 -3.97 6.98 -48.02
C GLN A 205 -5.04 7.64 -48.89
N THR A 206 -5.33 7.04 -50.06
CA THR A 206 -6.48 7.43 -50.88
C THR A 206 -7.74 6.70 -50.42
N ILE A 207 -8.92 7.29 -50.62
CA ILE A 207 -10.22 6.66 -50.28
C ILE A 207 -10.34 5.29 -50.95
N TRP A 208 -9.87 5.13 -52.19
CA TRP A 208 -9.89 3.84 -52.88
C TRP A 208 -8.96 2.80 -52.22
N LEU A 209 -7.74 3.21 -51.81
CA LEU A 209 -6.83 2.32 -51.10
C LEU A 209 -7.41 1.90 -49.74
N PHE A 210 -8.07 2.81 -49.05
CA PHE A 210 -8.79 2.56 -47.79
C PHE A 210 -9.90 1.51 -47.97
N ILE A 211 -10.81 1.72 -48.92
CA ILE A 211 -11.91 0.78 -49.21
C ILE A 211 -11.36 -0.58 -49.63
N ARG A 212 -10.31 -0.60 -50.46
CA ARG A 212 -9.66 -1.86 -50.90
C ARG A 212 -9.10 -2.64 -49.73
N ASP A 213 -8.42 -1.98 -48.79
CA ASP A 213 -7.86 -2.64 -47.62
C ASP A 213 -8.95 -3.09 -46.64
N MET A 214 -10.04 -2.32 -46.50
CA MET A 214 -11.24 -2.74 -45.76
C MET A 214 -11.85 -4.03 -46.32
N ILE A 215 -12.04 -4.12 -47.65
CA ILE A 215 -12.56 -5.32 -48.32
C ILE A 215 -11.64 -6.52 -48.13
N LYS A 216 -10.31 -6.33 -48.26
CA LYS A 216 -9.34 -7.41 -48.00
C LYS A 216 -9.44 -7.93 -46.56
N GLY A 217 -9.62 -7.03 -45.59
CA GLY A 217 -9.82 -7.39 -44.19
C GLY A 217 -11.09 -8.21 -43.97
N ILE A 218 -12.20 -7.79 -44.58
CA ILE A 218 -13.48 -8.50 -44.55
C ILE A 218 -13.33 -9.92 -45.12
N LEU A 219 -12.72 -10.06 -46.30
CA LEU A 219 -12.50 -11.37 -46.95
C LEU A 219 -11.63 -12.29 -46.09
N LEU A 220 -10.57 -11.76 -45.48
CA LEU A 220 -9.70 -12.53 -44.59
C LEU A 220 -10.45 -13.01 -43.33
N SER A 221 -11.32 -12.16 -42.79
CA SER A 221 -12.15 -12.48 -41.61
C SER A 221 -13.17 -13.57 -41.92
N ILE A 222 -13.79 -13.53 -43.10
CA ILE A 222 -14.69 -14.58 -43.59
C ILE A 222 -13.93 -15.89 -43.86
N LEU A 223 -12.67 -15.83 -44.27
CA LEU A 223 -11.86 -17.03 -44.53
C LEU A 223 -11.38 -17.72 -43.24
N LEU A 224 -10.90 -16.96 -42.26
CA LEU A 224 -10.30 -17.50 -41.04
C LEU A 224 -11.30 -17.68 -39.89
N GLY A 225 -12.29 -16.79 -39.78
CA GLY A 225 -13.24 -16.75 -38.66
C GLY A 225 -14.10 -18.01 -38.53
N PRO A 226 -14.84 -18.43 -39.56
CA PRO A 226 -15.74 -19.58 -39.48
C PRO A 226 -15.11 -20.89 -38.99
N PRO A 227 -13.95 -21.35 -39.51
CA PRO A 227 -13.34 -22.58 -39.00
C PRO A 227 -12.84 -22.45 -37.55
N ILE A 228 -12.37 -21.27 -37.13
CA ILE A 228 -11.96 -21.02 -35.73
C ILE A 228 -13.18 -21.09 -34.81
N VAL A 229 -14.27 -20.41 -35.15
CA VAL A 229 -15.50 -20.40 -34.36
C VAL A 229 -16.12 -21.79 -34.29
N ALA A 230 -16.16 -22.53 -35.41
CA ALA A 230 -16.64 -23.90 -35.42
C ALA A 230 -15.82 -24.81 -34.49
N ALA A 231 -14.49 -24.68 -34.48
CA ALA A 231 -13.62 -25.42 -33.58
C ALA A 231 -13.90 -25.08 -32.11
N ILE A 232 -14.09 -23.80 -31.78
CA ILE A 232 -14.45 -23.34 -30.42
C ILE A 232 -15.77 -23.96 -29.97
N ILE A 233 -16.81 -23.94 -30.81
CA ILE A 233 -18.12 -24.53 -30.49
C ILE A 233 -17.99 -26.03 -30.22
N ILE A 234 -17.26 -26.76 -31.07
CA ILE A 234 -17.03 -28.21 -30.90
C ILE A 234 -16.28 -28.49 -29.59
N ILE A 235 -15.27 -27.69 -29.25
CA ILE A 235 -14.52 -27.83 -27.98
C ILE A 235 -15.44 -27.54 -26.79
N VAL A 236 -16.33 -26.54 -26.90
CA VAL A 236 -17.25 -26.18 -25.81
C VAL A 236 -18.31 -27.25 -25.59
N GLN A 237 -18.92 -27.74 -26.65
CA GLN A 237 -19.94 -28.80 -26.56
C GLN A 237 -19.38 -30.11 -26.01
N ASN A 238 -18.10 -30.43 -26.29
CA ASN A 238 -17.47 -31.69 -25.90
C ASN A 238 -16.53 -31.60 -24.68
N GLY A 239 -16.26 -30.40 -24.16
CA GLY A 239 -15.14 -30.13 -23.25
C GLY A 239 -15.31 -30.58 -21.79
N GLY A 240 -16.54 -30.86 -21.35
CA GLY A 240 -16.83 -31.35 -20.00
C GLY A 240 -16.23 -30.48 -18.87
N SER A 241 -15.74 -31.12 -17.80
CA SER A 241 -15.17 -30.43 -16.62
C SER A 241 -13.83 -29.72 -16.88
N TYR A 242 -13.15 -30.04 -17.98
CA TYR A 242 -11.84 -29.46 -18.34
C TYR A 242 -11.94 -28.45 -19.49
N LEU A 243 -13.16 -27.94 -19.74
CA LEU A 243 -13.46 -27.00 -20.81
C LEU A 243 -12.47 -25.83 -20.90
N ALA A 244 -12.16 -25.19 -19.77
CA ALA A 244 -11.24 -24.05 -19.72
C ALA A 244 -9.84 -24.41 -20.24
N ILE A 245 -9.34 -25.62 -19.91
CA ILE A 245 -8.01 -26.09 -20.33
C ILE A 245 -7.99 -26.38 -21.83
N TYR A 246 -9.04 -27.02 -22.37
CA TYR A 246 -9.12 -27.33 -23.79
C TYR A 246 -9.25 -26.07 -24.66
N LEU A 247 -10.07 -25.11 -24.25
CA LEU A 247 -10.18 -23.80 -24.92
C LEU A 247 -8.86 -23.04 -24.87
N TRP A 248 -8.25 -22.96 -23.68
CA TRP A 248 -6.95 -22.30 -23.53
C TRP A 248 -5.87 -22.95 -24.38
N GLY A 249 -5.77 -24.28 -24.38
CA GLY A 249 -4.79 -25.02 -25.17
C GLY A 249 -4.97 -24.82 -26.68
N PHE A 250 -6.21 -24.81 -27.16
CA PHE A 250 -6.52 -24.49 -28.56
C PHE A 250 -6.14 -23.06 -28.92
N MET A 251 -6.50 -22.07 -28.09
CA MET A 251 -6.19 -20.66 -28.33
C MET A 251 -4.69 -20.36 -28.21
N PHE A 252 -3.98 -21.04 -27.31
CA PHE A 252 -2.53 -20.99 -27.20
C PHE A 252 -1.89 -21.48 -28.51
N ALA A 253 -2.28 -22.65 -29.00
CA ALA A 253 -1.79 -23.18 -30.27
C ALA A 253 -2.12 -22.26 -31.46
N LEU A 254 -3.36 -21.74 -31.52
CA LEU A 254 -3.78 -20.78 -32.54
C LEU A 254 -2.95 -19.48 -32.49
N SER A 255 -2.63 -18.97 -31.30
CA SER A 255 -1.82 -17.76 -31.13
C SER A 255 -0.39 -17.95 -31.66
N LEU A 256 0.23 -19.11 -31.40
CA LEU A 256 1.55 -19.46 -31.96
C LEU A 256 1.50 -19.55 -33.49
N VAL A 257 0.45 -20.18 -34.03
CA VAL A 257 0.24 -20.29 -35.47
C VAL A 257 0.04 -18.90 -36.09
N MET A 258 -0.82 -18.06 -35.53
CA MET A 258 -1.06 -16.70 -36.03
C MET A 258 0.20 -15.82 -35.95
N MET A 259 1.01 -15.95 -34.90
CA MET A 259 2.29 -15.24 -34.78
C MET A 259 3.29 -15.62 -35.90
N THR A 260 3.14 -16.81 -36.51
CA THR A 260 3.92 -17.21 -37.69
C THR A 260 3.28 -16.83 -39.01
N ILE A 261 1.97 -17.07 -39.18
CA ILE A 261 1.24 -16.83 -40.43
C ILE A 261 1.09 -15.34 -40.69
N TYR A 262 0.84 -14.54 -39.65
CA TYR A 262 0.55 -13.13 -39.78
C TYR A 262 1.61 -12.36 -40.58
N PRO A 263 2.90 -12.36 -40.20
CA PRO A 263 3.90 -11.57 -40.91
C PRO A 263 4.34 -12.19 -42.26
N ILE A 264 4.08 -13.48 -42.49
CA ILE A 264 4.51 -14.18 -43.72
C ILE A 264 3.43 -14.12 -44.80
N VAL A 265 2.16 -14.23 -44.42
CA VAL A 265 1.02 -14.37 -45.34
C VAL A 265 0.10 -13.17 -45.24
N ILE A 266 -0.29 -12.74 -44.03
CA ILE A 266 -1.31 -11.71 -43.86
C ILE A 266 -0.75 -10.31 -44.13
N ALA A 267 0.35 -9.92 -43.48
CA ALA A 267 0.93 -8.60 -43.62
C ALA A 267 1.32 -8.27 -45.09
N PRO A 268 1.91 -9.20 -45.86
CA PRO A 268 2.22 -8.97 -47.28
C PRO A 268 1.02 -8.78 -48.22
N LEU A 269 -0.21 -9.15 -47.82
CA LEU A 269 -1.41 -8.86 -48.60
C LEU A 269 -1.76 -7.36 -48.61
N PHE A 270 -1.27 -6.63 -47.61
CA PHE A 270 -1.54 -5.21 -47.41
C PHE A 270 -0.31 -4.38 -47.81
N ASN A 271 0.87 -4.75 -47.32
CA ASN A 271 2.09 -3.99 -47.55
C ASN A 271 3.09 -4.78 -48.40
N LYS A 272 3.91 -4.07 -49.18
CA LYS A 272 5.01 -4.64 -49.93
C LYS A 272 6.25 -4.72 -49.04
N PHE A 273 6.80 -5.93 -48.89
CA PHE A 273 8.02 -6.17 -48.14
C PHE A 273 9.18 -6.36 -49.12
N THR A 274 10.16 -5.46 -49.09
CA THR A 274 11.38 -5.55 -49.91
C THR A 274 12.60 -5.76 -49.03
N PRO A 275 13.57 -6.62 -49.38
CA PRO A 275 14.81 -6.74 -48.63
C PRO A 275 15.54 -5.39 -48.56
N LEU A 276 16.15 -5.06 -47.42
CA LEU A 276 16.97 -3.84 -47.32
C LEU A 276 18.19 -3.97 -48.26
N PRO A 277 18.43 -3.00 -49.16
CA PRO A 277 19.58 -3.03 -50.06
C PRO A 277 20.91 -3.07 -49.29
N GLU A 278 21.96 -3.58 -49.94
CA GLU A 278 23.29 -3.59 -49.37
C GLU A 278 23.84 -2.17 -49.26
N GLY A 279 24.37 -1.81 -48.08
CA GLY A 279 24.84 -0.47 -47.76
C GLY A 279 25.19 -0.32 -46.27
N VAL A 280 25.71 0.85 -45.90
CA VAL A 280 26.25 1.14 -44.56
C VAL A 280 25.21 0.91 -43.45
N LEU A 281 23.96 1.35 -43.65
CA LEU A 281 22.86 1.11 -42.71
C LEU A 281 22.62 -0.38 -42.43
N ARG A 282 22.67 -1.23 -43.46
CA ARG A 282 22.46 -2.67 -43.31
C ARG A 282 23.58 -3.31 -42.50
N GLU A 283 24.83 -2.97 -42.80
CA GLU A 283 26.00 -3.45 -42.07
C GLU A 283 25.97 -3.05 -40.59
N LYS A 284 25.58 -1.80 -40.28
CA LYS A 284 25.43 -1.32 -38.90
C LYS A 284 24.37 -2.11 -38.13
N ILE A 285 23.21 -2.38 -38.74
CA ILE A 285 22.12 -3.14 -38.10
C ILE A 285 22.53 -4.61 -37.90
N GLU A 286 23.18 -5.23 -38.89
CA GLU A 286 23.66 -6.61 -38.78
C GLU A 286 24.76 -6.74 -37.70
N LYS A 287 25.67 -5.77 -37.61
CA LYS A 287 26.71 -5.71 -36.55
C LYS A 287 26.10 -5.52 -35.16
N LEU A 288 25.10 -4.64 -35.03
CA LEU A 288 24.37 -4.44 -33.77
C LEU A 288 23.65 -5.73 -33.34
N ALA A 289 22.93 -6.38 -34.24
CA ALA A 289 22.26 -7.65 -33.98
C ALA A 289 23.27 -8.75 -33.56
N ALA A 290 24.42 -8.83 -34.23
CA ALA A 290 25.48 -9.76 -33.89
C ALA A 290 26.07 -9.50 -32.49
N SER A 291 26.29 -8.23 -32.12
CA SER A 291 26.80 -7.86 -30.79
C SER A 291 25.88 -8.31 -29.65
N LEU A 292 24.57 -8.36 -29.90
CA LEU A 292 23.57 -8.79 -28.94
C LEU A 292 23.24 -10.29 -29.04
N SER A 293 23.94 -11.04 -29.90
CA SER A 293 23.65 -12.45 -30.20
C SER A 293 22.20 -12.68 -30.70
N PHE A 294 21.61 -11.68 -31.36
CA PHE A 294 20.28 -11.79 -31.93
C PHE A 294 20.33 -12.64 -33.21
N PRO A 295 19.51 -13.71 -33.34
CA PRO A 295 19.56 -14.62 -34.48
C PRO A 295 18.84 -14.03 -35.71
N LEU A 296 19.37 -12.92 -36.24
CA LEU A 296 18.84 -12.22 -37.42
C LEU A 296 18.99 -13.09 -38.67
N LYS A 297 17.86 -13.37 -39.34
CA LYS A 297 17.85 -14.14 -40.60
C LYS A 297 17.55 -13.30 -41.84
N LYS A 298 16.66 -12.31 -41.73
CA LYS A 298 16.30 -11.41 -42.84
C LYS A 298 15.92 -10.02 -42.32
N LEU A 299 16.27 -8.99 -43.09
CA LEU A 299 15.97 -7.59 -42.85
C LEU A 299 15.13 -7.04 -44.01
N PHE A 300 13.96 -6.46 -43.69
CA PHE A 300 13.00 -5.98 -44.68
C PHE A 300 12.67 -4.50 -44.47
N VAL A 301 12.31 -3.84 -45.56
CA VAL A 301 11.67 -2.53 -45.60
C VAL A 301 10.23 -2.71 -46.08
N VAL A 302 9.30 -2.02 -45.40
CA VAL A 302 7.87 -1.98 -45.71
C VAL A 302 7.50 -0.60 -46.25
N ASP A 303 6.64 -0.58 -47.27
CA ASP A 303 6.10 0.62 -47.93
C ASP A 303 5.00 1.33 -47.12
N GLY A 304 5.30 1.70 -45.88
CA GLY A 304 4.40 2.40 -44.96
C GLY A 304 3.95 3.78 -45.45
N SER A 305 4.79 4.46 -46.23
CA SER A 305 4.57 5.80 -46.77
C SER A 305 3.35 5.91 -47.70
N THR A 306 2.90 4.78 -48.25
CA THR A 306 1.68 4.70 -49.07
C THR A 306 0.39 4.94 -48.29
N ARG A 307 0.43 4.81 -46.95
CA ARG A 307 -0.74 4.89 -46.07
C ARG A 307 -0.60 5.97 -45.03
N SER A 308 0.57 6.09 -44.42
CA SER A 308 0.80 7.07 -43.36
C SER A 308 2.20 7.65 -43.40
N SER A 309 2.40 8.77 -42.72
CA SER A 309 3.73 9.30 -42.42
C SER A 309 4.24 8.89 -41.03
N HIS A 310 3.65 7.87 -40.39
CA HIS A 310 4.17 7.36 -39.12
C HIS A 310 5.45 6.56 -39.34
N SER A 311 6.46 6.85 -38.52
CA SER A 311 7.73 6.10 -38.49
C SER A 311 7.64 4.95 -37.50
N ASN A 312 8.11 3.78 -37.92
CA ASN A 312 7.98 2.55 -37.13
C ASN A 312 9.01 1.48 -37.54
N ALA A 313 9.33 0.60 -36.61
CA ALA A 313 10.12 -0.60 -36.82
C ALA A 313 9.65 -1.71 -35.87
N TYR A 314 9.70 -2.96 -36.31
CA TYR A 314 9.31 -4.08 -35.45
C TYR A 314 10.07 -5.37 -35.79
N MET A 315 10.03 -6.30 -34.84
CA MET A 315 10.70 -7.60 -34.94
C MET A 315 9.70 -8.74 -34.84
N TYR A 316 9.92 -9.79 -35.63
CA TYR A 316 9.05 -10.97 -35.60
C TYR A 316 9.81 -12.27 -35.89
N GLY A 317 9.18 -13.40 -35.59
CA GLY A 317 9.69 -14.74 -35.86
C GLY A 317 9.96 -15.56 -34.60
N PHE A 318 10.11 -16.87 -34.75
CA PHE A 318 10.37 -17.82 -33.66
C PHE A 318 11.81 -18.32 -33.67
N PHE A 319 12.36 -18.55 -32.47
CA PHE A 319 13.68 -19.14 -32.25
C PHE A 319 14.76 -18.54 -33.15
N LYS A 320 15.36 -19.35 -34.04
CA LYS A 320 16.48 -18.99 -34.92
C LYS A 320 16.05 -18.28 -36.23
N ASN A 321 14.76 -18.03 -36.43
CA ASN A 321 14.22 -17.41 -37.65
C ASN A 321 13.70 -15.99 -37.39
N LYS A 322 14.42 -15.18 -36.61
CA LYS A 322 14.02 -13.80 -36.31
C LYS A 322 14.29 -12.87 -37.49
N ARG A 323 13.42 -11.88 -37.66
CA ARG A 323 13.46 -10.90 -38.75
C ARG A 323 13.16 -9.51 -38.20
N ILE A 324 13.79 -8.51 -38.80
CA ILE A 324 13.58 -7.09 -38.49
C ILE A 324 12.91 -6.43 -39.69
N VAL A 325 11.92 -5.59 -39.43
CA VAL A 325 11.18 -4.81 -40.43
C VAL A 325 11.28 -3.33 -40.10
N LEU A 326 11.68 -2.55 -41.09
CA LEU A 326 11.74 -1.09 -41.06
C LEU A 326 10.64 -0.52 -41.93
N TYR A 327 9.97 0.55 -41.51
CA TYR A 327 9.11 1.31 -42.41
C TYR A 327 9.97 2.26 -43.25
N ASP A 328 9.63 2.44 -44.52
CA ASP A 328 10.29 3.40 -45.39
C ASP A 328 10.16 4.86 -44.89
N THR A 329 9.08 5.18 -44.17
CA THR A 329 8.87 6.45 -43.46
C THR A 329 9.94 6.72 -42.41
N LEU A 330 10.36 5.69 -41.64
CA LEU A 330 11.43 5.81 -40.65
C LEU A 330 12.75 6.16 -41.32
N ILE A 331 13.04 5.54 -42.47
CA ILE A 331 14.25 5.78 -43.26
C ILE A 331 14.22 7.19 -43.88
N GLN A 332 13.05 7.67 -44.30
CA GLN A 332 12.89 8.99 -44.90
C GLN A 332 12.92 10.13 -43.88
N GLN A 333 12.49 9.89 -42.63
CA GLN A 333 12.38 10.93 -41.59
C GLN A 333 13.65 11.11 -40.77
N CYS A 334 14.43 10.05 -40.56
CA CYS A 334 15.70 10.15 -39.83
C CYS A 334 16.76 10.77 -40.74
N SER A 335 17.47 11.79 -40.24
CA SER A 335 18.47 12.51 -41.04
C SER A 335 19.83 11.79 -41.06
N SER A 336 20.05 10.90 -40.08
CA SER A 336 21.26 10.10 -39.96
C SER A 336 20.95 8.60 -39.85
N GLU A 337 21.86 7.77 -40.37
CA GLU A 337 21.75 6.32 -40.21
C GLU A 337 21.87 5.89 -38.74
N ASP A 338 22.58 6.68 -37.92
CA ASP A 338 22.79 6.41 -36.50
C ASP A 338 21.51 6.59 -35.68
N GLU A 339 20.63 7.53 -36.07
CA GLU A 339 19.27 7.65 -35.50
C GLU A 339 18.46 6.38 -35.75
N ILE A 340 18.48 5.84 -36.97
CA ILE A 340 17.77 4.60 -37.31
C ILE A 340 18.33 3.43 -36.49
N VAL A 341 19.65 3.34 -36.36
CA VAL A 341 20.31 2.32 -35.55
C VAL A 341 19.93 2.46 -34.07
N SER A 342 19.76 3.69 -33.55
CA SER A 342 19.33 3.93 -32.17
C SER A 342 17.89 3.44 -31.92
N VAL A 343 16.97 3.68 -32.87
CA VAL A 343 15.60 3.16 -32.80
C VAL A 343 15.64 1.63 -32.80
N ILE A 344 16.45 1.01 -33.64
CA ILE A 344 16.59 -0.44 -33.67
C ILE A 344 17.28 -0.99 -32.42
N ALA A 345 18.20 -0.26 -31.82
CA ALA A 345 18.82 -0.62 -30.55
C ALA A 345 17.78 -0.63 -29.41
N HIS A 346 16.87 0.35 -29.39
CA HIS A 346 15.74 0.38 -28.47
C HIS A 346 14.85 -0.86 -28.65
N GLU A 347 14.42 -1.16 -29.88
CA GLU A 347 13.63 -2.37 -30.20
C GLU A 347 14.34 -3.68 -29.81
N LEU A 348 15.67 -3.77 -30.05
CA LEU A 348 16.47 -4.94 -29.66
C LEU A 348 16.62 -5.04 -28.14
N GLY A 349 16.55 -3.92 -27.42
CA GLY A 349 16.49 -3.87 -25.97
C GLY A 349 15.29 -4.63 -25.40
N HIS A 350 14.09 -4.46 -25.98
CA HIS A 350 12.90 -5.22 -25.58
C HIS A 350 13.04 -6.73 -25.78
N TRP A 351 13.81 -7.14 -26.79
CA TRP A 351 14.16 -8.56 -26.95
C TRP A 351 15.18 -9.01 -25.90
N LYS A 352 16.25 -8.25 -25.66
CA LYS A 352 17.30 -8.60 -24.70
C LYS A 352 16.79 -8.70 -23.26
N LEU A 353 15.83 -7.85 -22.90
CA LEU A 353 15.18 -7.83 -21.59
C LEU A 353 13.98 -8.79 -21.47
N ASN A 354 13.73 -9.62 -22.49
CA ASN A 354 12.62 -10.59 -22.54
C ASN A 354 11.22 -9.98 -22.39
N HIS A 355 11.04 -8.67 -22.63
CA HIS A 355 9.73 -8.00 -22.47
C HIS A 355 8.64 -8.68 -23.29
N THR A 356 8.94 -9.04 -24.55
CA THR A 356 8.01 -9.76 -25.43
C THR A 356 7.59 -11.14 -24.90
N VAL A 357 8.49 -11.83 -24.18
CA VAL A 357 8.20 -13.14 -23.57
C VAL A 357 7.33 -12.95 -22.33
N TYR A 358 7.64 -11.98 -21.47
CA TYR A 358 6.83 -11.66 -20.30
C TYR A 358 5.41 -11.24 -20.68
N SER A 359 5.27 -10.32 -21.64
CA SER A 359 3.96 -9.91 -22.14
C SER A 359 3.19 -11.08 -22.74
N PHE A 360 3.85 -11.97 -23.49
CA PHE A 360 3.21 -13.17 -24.01
C PHE A 360 2.71 -14.09 -22.88
N VAL A 361 3.54 -14.38 -21.87
CA VAL A 361 3.15 -15.22 -20.72
C VAL A 361 1.99 -14.59 -19.93
N ALA A 362 2.04 -13.28 -19.68
CA ALA A 362 0.98 -12.55 -19.00
C ALA A 362 -0.36 -12.65 -19.75
N VAL A 363 -0.35 -12.49 -21.07
CA VAL A 363 -1.54 -12.67 -21.93
C VAL A 363 -2.06 -14.10 -21.86
N GLN A 364 -1.18 -15.12 -21.85
CA GLN A 364 -1.62 -16.51 -21.74
C GLN A 364 -2.24 -16.84 -20.37
N LEU A 365 -1.70 -16.28 -19.27
CA LEU A 365 -2.27 -16.43 -17.93
C LEU A 365 -3.63 -15.72 -17.82
N LEU A 366 -3.73 -14.49 -18.31
CA LEU A 366 -4.99 -13.75 -18.34
C LEU A 366 -6.05 -14.49 -19.15
N MET A 367 -5.69 -15.02 -20.32
CA MET A 367 -6.58 -15.80 -21.17
C MET A 367 -7.03 -17.11 -20.48
N PHE A 368 -6.17 -17.76 -19.70
CA PHE A 368 -6.55 -18.92 -18.89
C PHE A 368 -7.60 -18.56 -17.83
N LEU A 369 -7.38 -17.46 -17.10
CA LEU A 369 -8.33 -16.95 -16.10
C LEU A 369 -9.66 -16.54 -16.74
N GLN A 370 -9.62 -15.91 -17.91
CA GLN A 370 -10.82 -15.57 -18.70
C GLN A 370 -11.60 -16.83 -19.07
N PHE A 371 -10.97 -17.87 -19.61
CA PHE A 371 -11.70 -19.11 -19.90
C PHE A 371 -12.20 -19.82 -18.64
N GLY A 372 -11.51 -19.69 -17.51
CA GLY A 372 -12.01 -20.10 -16.20
C GLY A 372 -13.32 -19.38 -15.84
N GLY A 373 -13.36 -18.05 -15.94
CA GLY A 373 -14.57 -17.26 -15.71
C GLY A 373 -15.71 -17.57 -16.69
N TYR A 374 -15.39 -17.85 -17.96
CA TYR A 374 -16.38 -18.23 -18.97
C TYR A 374 -17.14 -19.51 -18.58
N THR A 375 -16.48 -20.48 -17.91
CA THR A 375 -17.17 -21.67 -17.42
C THR A 375 -18.27 -21.34 -16.39
N LEU A 376 -18.08 -20.28 -15.59
CA LEU A 376 -19.09 -19.83 -14.62
C LEU A 376 -20.30 -19.22 -15.33
N VAL A 377 -20.07 -18.40 -16.36
CA VAL A 377 -21.15 -17.80 -17.18
C VAL A 377 -21.90 -18.87 -17.96
N ARG A 378 -21.18 -19.80 -18.62
CA ARG A 378 -21.78 -20.87 -19.44
C ARG A 378 -22.70 -21.80 -18.63
N ASN A 379 -22.40 -22.01 -17.36
CA ASN A 379 -23.19 -22.87 -16.47
C ASN A 379 -24.41 -22.15 -15.85
N SER A 380 -24.54 -20.84 -16.03
CA SER A 380 -25.64 -20.05 -15.45
C SER A 380 -26.80 -19.90 -16.43
N LYS A 381 -27.89 -20.64 -16.22
CA LYS A 381 -29.11 -20.52 -17.04
C LYS A 381 -29.82 -19.19 -16.83
N ASP A 382 -29.95 -18.78 -15.58
CA ASP A 382 -30.56 -17.51 -15.16
C ASP A 382 -29.91 -16.31 -15.86
N LEU A 383 -28.60 -16.37 -16.12
CA LEU A 383 -27.88 -15.29 -16.78
C LEU A 383 -28.30 -15.14 -18.25
N PHE A 384 -28.39 -16.22 -19.02
CA PHE A 384 -28.84 -16.16 -20.43
C PHE A 384 -30.31 -15.71 -20.53
N GLU A 385 -31.15 -16.22 -19.63
CA GLU A 385 -32.56 -15.83 -19.55
C GLU A 385 -32.68 -14.32 -19.25
N SER A 386 -31.79 -13.74 -18.42
CA SER A 386 -31.79 -12.29 -18.13
C SER A 386 -31.52 -11.42 -19.36
N PHE A 387 -30.71 -11.91 -20.31
CA PHE A 387 -30.44 -11.23 -21.58
C PHE A 387 -31.48 -11.56 -22.66
N GLY A 388 -32.53 -12.34 -22.35
CA GLY A 388 -33.62 -12.66 -23.27
C GLY A 388 -33.34 -13.83 -24.21
N PHE A 389 -32.40 -14.71 -23.86
CA PHE A 389 -32.13 -15.96 -24.60
C PHE A 389 -32.77 -17.15 -23.88
N GLU A 390 -33.56 -17.93 -24.63
CA GLU A 390 -34.20 -19.15 -24.13
C GLU A 390 -33.22 -20.35 -24.15
N ASP A 391 -32.31 -20.35 -25.13
CA ASP A 391 -31.21 -21.31 -25.25
C ASP A 391 -29.92 -20.76 -24.65
N GLN A 392 -28.92 -21.64 -24.46
CA GLN A 392 -27.55 -21.25 -24.06
C GLN A 392 -26.53 -21.42 -25.20
N PRO A 393 -26.62 -20.67 -26.32
CA PRO A 393 -25.64 -20.77 -27.39
C PRO A 393 -24.24 -20.41 -26.87
N VAL A 394 -23.25 -21.19 -27.28
CA VAL A 394 -21.84 -21.01 -26.94
C VAL A 394 -21.37 -19.60 -27.28
N ILE A 395 -21.73 -19.09 -28.44
CA ILE A 395 -21.30 -17.76 -28.89
C ILE A 395 -21.94 -16.64 -28.05
N ILE A 396 -23.19 -16.79 -27.64
CA ILE A 396 -23.89 -15.81 -26.80
C ILE A 396 -23.27 -15.82 -25.40
N GLY A 397 -22.92 -16.98 -24.86
CA GLY A 397 -22.18 -17.07 -23.60
C GLY A 397 -20.82 -16.41 -23.67
N LEU A 398 -20.10 -16.59 -24.78
CA LEU A 398 -18.81 -15.92 -25.00
C LEU A 398 -19.01 -14.41 -25.11
N ILE A 399 -20.04 -13.95 -25.79
CA ILE A 399 -20.40 -12.53 -25.95
C ILE A 399 -20.80 -11.89 -24.60
N ILE A 400 -21.59 -12.59 -23.77
CA ILE A 400 -21.99 -12.13 -22.44
C ILE A 400 -20.81 -12.17 -21.45
N PHE A 401 -19.98 -13.20 -21.49
CA PHE A 401 -18.79 -13.26 -20.63
C PHE A 401 -17.73 -12.24 -21.06
N GLN A 402 -17.54 -12.09 -22.36
CA GLN A 402 -16.81 -10.99 -22.94
C GLN A 402 -17.62 -9.69 -22.89
N ALA A 403 -18.71 -9.53 -22.13
CA ALA A 403 -19.40 -8.24 -22.01
C ALA A 403 -18.59 -7.18 -21.26
N ASP A 404 -17.61 -7.60 -20.44
CA ASP A 404 -16.49 -6.77 -19.96
C ASP A 404 -15.59 -6.30 -21.12
N ALA A 405 -15.62 -7.02 -22.24
CA ALA A 405 -14.95 -6.72 -23.51
C ALA A 405 -15.93 -6.37 -24.67
N PHE A 406 -17.26 -6.31 -24.45
CA PHE A 406 -18.26 -5.95 -25.45
C PHE A 406 -18.33 -4.43 -25.54
N ALA A 407 -18.17 -3.75 -24.39
CA ALA A 407 -17.93 -2.30 -24.34
C ALA A 407 -16.60 -1.87 -25.00
N LYS A 408 -15.64 -2.79 -25.20
CA LYS A 408 -14.31 -2.43 -25.73
C LYS A 408 -13.90 -3.07 -27.05
N ASN A 409 -14.49 -4.19 -27.49
CA ASN A 409 -13.83 -5.02 -28.51
C ASN A 409 -14.71 -5.85 -29.46
N LEU A 410 -16.03 -5.63 -29.55
CA LEU A 410 -16.84 -6.42 -30.49
C LEU A 410 -16.82 -5.98 -31.96
N GLY A 411 -15.83 -5.17 -32.34
CA GLY A 411 -15.59 -4.77 -33.71
C GLY A 411 -14.40 -5.43 -34.42
N TYR A 412 -13.65 -6.41 -33.87
CA TYR A 412 -12.23 -6.48 -34.28
C TYR A 412 -11.59 -7.80 -34.70
N ALA A 413 -11.98 -8.28 -35.89
CA ALA A 413 -11.01 -8.92 -36.80
C ALA A 413 -9.96 -7.93 -37.37
N PRO A 414 -10.27 -6.62 -37.55
CA PRO A 414 -9.24 -5.63 -37.94
C PRO A 414 -8.38 -5.09 -36.79
N GLN A 415 -8.88 -5.00 -35.54
CA GLN A 415 -8.06 -4.62 -34.39
C GLN A 415 -7.51 -5.79 -33.57
N LEU A 416 -7.76 -7.07 -33.80
CA LEU A 416 -6.80 -8.06 -33.28
C LEU A 416 -5.45 -7.88 -33.99
N ARG A 417 -5.48 -7.50 -35.27
CA ARG A 417 -4.31 -7.06 -36.03
C ARG A 417 -3.81 -5.69 -35.60
N ALA A 418 -4.67 -4.69 -35.52
CA ALA A 418 -4.25 -3.35 -35.13
C ALA A 418 -3.89 -3.26 -33.65
N ALA A 419 -4.53 -4.00 -32.73
CA ALA A 419 -4.21 -4.08 -31.30
C ALA A 419 -3.09 -5.06 -30.99
N LEU A 420 -2.83 -6.15 -31.71
CA LEU A 420 -1.55 -6.85 -31.53
C LEU A 420 -0.37 -6.03 -32.05
N VAL A 421 -0.61 -5.13 -33.01
CA VAL A 421 0.40 -4.19 -33.52
C VAL A 421 0.48 -2.93 -32.66
N LYS A 422 -0.63 -2.41 -32.14
CA LYS A 422 -0.78 -1.22 -31.29
C LYS A 422 -0.54 -1.52 -29.81
N LEU A 423 -0.77 -2.73 -29.33
CA LEU A 423 -0.27 -3.23 -28.03
C LEU A 423 1.20 -3.65 -28.13
N GLN A 424 1.78 -3.62 -29.34
CA GLN A 424 3.21 -3.77 -29.59
C GLN A 424 3.89 -2.42 -29.94
N GLU A 425 3.14 -1.41 -30.40
CA GLU A 425 3.60 -0.03 -30.72
C GLU A 425 3.27 1.01 -29.62
N GLU A 426 2.12 0.93 -28.96
CA GLU A 426 1.73 1.78 -27.82
C GLU A 426 2.33 1.31 -26.49
N ASN A 427 2.65 0.02 -26.35
CA ASN A 427 3.48 -0.43 -25.22
C ASN A 427 4.95 0.01 -25.32
N LEU A 428 5.35 0.62 -26.44
CA LEU A 428 6.67 1.25 -26.61
C LEU A 428 6.64 2.78 -26.66
N SER A 429 5.46 3.42 -26.68
CA SER A 429 5.33 4.89 -26.67
C SER A 429 4.52 5.46 -25.51
N ALA A 430 3.97 4.61 -24.63
CA ALA A 430 3.34 5.02 -23.38
C ALA A 430 4.11 4.47 -22.17
N MET A 431 5.23 5.11 -21.81
CA MET A 431 5.70 5.10 -20.42
C MET A 431 5.28 6.41 -19.74
N ASN A 432 4.70 6.24 -18.56
CA ASN A 432 4.25 7.22 -17.55
C ASN A 432 2.87 7.88 -17.74
N THR A 433 1.88 7.26 -17.11
CA THR A 433 1.30 7.80 -15.86
C THR A 433 0.77 6.66 -14.99
N ASP A 434 1.30 6.54 -13.77
CA ASP A 434 0.87 5.58 -12.74
C ASP A 434 -0.61 5.74 -12.32
N PRO A 435 -1.26 4.64 -11.90
CA PRO A 435 -2.39 4.66 -10.98
C PRO A 435 -1.94 4.27 -9.56
N CYS A 436 -2.11 5.16 -8.59
CA CYS A 436 -2.21 4.80 -7.18
C CYS A 436 -3.49 5.42 -6.61
N LEU A 437 -4.41 4.56 -6.13
CA LEU A 437 -5.26 4.70 -4.93
C LEU A 437 -6.57 3.89 -5.05
N GLN A 438 -6.58 2.72 -4.42
CA GLN A 438 -7.69 2.12 -3.64
C GLN A 438 -6.98 1.27 -2.56
N ALA A 439 -7.43 1.13 -1.31
CA ALA A 439 -8.78 1.10 -0.74
C ALA A 439 -8.71 1.49 0.77
N PRO A 440 -9.75 1.37 1.63
CA PRO A 440 -10.35 0.07 1.97
C PRO A 440 -11.87 0.10 2.30
N MET A 441 -12.56 -1.01 2.02
CA MET A 441 -13.74 -1.45 2.77
C MET A 441 -14.04 -2.89 2.33
N LEU A 442 -13.94 -3.83 3.27
CA LEU A 442 -14.92 -4.89 3.52
C LEU A 442 -14.39 -5.82 4.62
N SER A 443 -15.15 -5.96 5.71
CA SER A 443 -15.20 -7.22 6.44
C SER A 443 -16.59 -7.43 7.03
N LEU A 444 -17.21 -8.53 6.63
CA LEU A 444 -18.31 -9.20 7.32
C LEU A 444 -18.15 -10.69 7.01
N SER A 445 -17.93 -11.49 8.04
CA SER A 445 -18.38 -12.87 8.08
C SER A 445 -18.75 -13.26 9.51
N THR A 446 -19.77 -14.11 9.59
CA THR A 446 -20.55 -14.56 10.75
C THR A 446 -19.81 -15.59 11.62
N PRO A 447 -20.37 -15.92 12.80
CA PRO A 447 -20.42 -17.35 13.15
C PRO A 447 -21.72 -17.81 13.84
N SER A 448 -21.98 -19.12 13.74
CA SER A 448 -23.03 -19.91 14.40
C SER A 448 -22.54 -20.62 15.69
N SER A 449 -23.47 -20.78 16.66
CA SER A 449 -23.55 -21.40 18.03
C SER A 449 -22.78 -22.71 18.40
N PRO A 450 -22.89 -23.34 19.63
CA PRO A 450 -23.52 -23.00 20.97
C PRO A 450 -22.61 -23.27 22.23
N PRO A 451 -23.00 -23.00 23.53
CA PRO A 451 -23.40 -24.06 24.52
C PRO A 451 -24.32 -23.61 25.74
N PRO A 452 -24.71 -24.49 26.73
CA PRO A 452 -25.81 -24.34 27.75
C PRO A 452 -25.32 -24.10 29.23
N PRO A 453 -26.09 -24.29 30.35
CA PRO A 453 -27.45 -23.88 30.78
C PRO A 453 -27.49 -22.96 32.07
N LEU A 454 -28.68 -22.48 32.45
CA LEU A 454 -29.04 -21.55 33.57
C LEU A 454 -29.08 -22.16 35.00
N PRO A 455 -29.05 -21.36 36.10
CA PRO A 455 -30.27 -20.99 36.89
C PRO A 455 -30.17 -19.65 37.72
N PRO A 456 -31.12 -19.27 38.63
CA PRO A 456 -32.57 -19.15 38.51
C PRO A 456 -33.11 -17.71 38.81
N ARG A 457 -34.41 -17.55 38.50
CA ARG A 457 -35.28 -16.36 38.61
C ARG A 457 -35.40 -15.72 40.00
N ARG A 458 -35.63 -14.39 40.00
CA ARG A 458 -36.62 -13.75 40.90
C ARG A 458 -37.68 -13.01 40.07
N ALA A 459 -38.93 -13.28 40.43
CA ALA A 459 -40.12 -12.74 39.82
C ALA A 459 -40.43 -11.34 40.36
N THR A 460 -40.97 -10.46 39.50
CA THR A 460 -42.03 -9.50 39.87
C THR A 460 -42.59 -8.82 38.62
N THR A 461 -43.93 -8.79 38.56
CA THR A 461 -44.82 -7.97 37.71
C THR A 461 -44.85 -8.25 36.20
N ALA A 462 -46.07 -8.46 35.67
CA ALA A 462 -46.29 -8.66 34.24
C ALA A 462 -45.82 -7.42 33.44
N PRO A 463 -44.91 -7.58 32.48
CA PRO A 463 -44.32 -6.44 31.77
C PRO A 463 -45.27 -5.96 30.66
N THR A 464 -45.50 -4.66 30.59
CA THR A 464 -46.18 -4.03 29.45
C THR A 464 -45.33 -4.19 28.17
N PRO A 465 -45.91 -4.26 26.96
CA PRO A 465 -45.18 -4.49 25.71
C PRO A 465 -43.99 -3.52 25.48
N VAL A 466 -44.12 -2.27 25.95
CA VAL A 466 -43.09 -1.22 25.89
C VAL A 466 -41.88 -1.54 26.79
N SER A 467 -42.09 -2.15 27.96
CA SER A 467 -41.00 -2.53 28.87
C SER A 467 -40.18 -3.72 28.34
N LEU A 468 -40.82 -4.63 27.59
CA LEU A 468 -40.15 -5.73 26.88
C LEU A 468 -39.32 -5.22 25.70
N LEU A 469 -39.84 -4.26 24.93
CA LEU A 469 -39.08 -3.62 23.85
C LEU A 469 -37.88 -2.84 24.36
N ARG A 470 -38.02 -2.10 25.47
CA ARG A 470 -36.89 -1.40 26.11
C ARG A 470 -35.84 -2.39 26.61
N GLY A 471 -36.26 -3.49 27.23
CA GLY A 471 -35.36 -4.57 27.65
C GLY A 471 -34.67 -5.31 26.49
N ALA A 472 -35.33 -5.46 25.33
CA ALA A 472 -34.73 -6.02 24.12
C ALA A 472 -33.71 -5.05 23.49
N ALA A 473 -34.03 -3.75 23.48
CA ALA A 473 -33.14 -2.69 23.02
C ALA A 473 -31.86 -2.59 23.87
N ASP A 474 -31.99 -2.64 25.20
CA ASP A 474 -30.86 -2.60 26.12
C ASP A 474 -29.92 -3.80 25.95
N ARG A 475 -30.46 -4.95 25.50
CA ARG A 475 -29.71 -6.19 25.24
C ARG A 475 -29.21 -6.31 23.79
N ARG A 476 -29.59 -5.39 22.90
CA ARG A 476 -29.32 -5.42 21.46
C ARG A 476 -29.73 -6.74 20.78
N ASP A 477 -30.83 -7.31 21.24
CA ASP A 477 -31.30 -8.62 20.78
C ASP A 477 -32.21 -8.46 19.55
N ALA A 478 -31.59 -8.53 18.36
CA ALA A 478 -32.26 -8.42 17.07
C ALA A 478 -33.41 -9.44 16.87
N PRO A 479 -33.24 -10.75 17.12
CA PRO A 479 -34.33 -11.71 16.94
C PRO A 479 -35.47 -11.51 17.94
N LEU A 480 -35.19 -11.14 19.19
CA LEU A 480 -36.22 -10.79 20.17
C LEU A 480 -37.02 -9.54 19.74
N THR A 481 -36.33 -8.53 19.21
CA THR A 481 -36.95 -7.30 18.70
C THR A 481 -37.89 -7.59 17.53
N SER A 482 -37.49 -8.44 16.58
CA SER A 482 -38.35 -8.88 15.47
C SER A 482 -39.53 -9.75 15.93
N ALA A 483 -39.34 -10.62 16.93
CA ALA A 483 -40.41 -11.41 17.52
C ALA A 483 -41.44 -10.52 18.26
N LEU A 484 -40.98 -9.48 18.95
CA LEU A 484 -41.83 -8.49 19.60
C LEU A 484 -42.59 -7.64 18.58
N HIS A 485 -41.98 -7.27 17.44
CA HIS A 485 -42.70 -6.61 16.34
C HIS A 485 -43.82 -7.48 15.79
N ALA A 486 -43.54 -8.76 15.49
CA ALA A 486 -44.54 -9.70 15.01
C ALA A 486 -45.69 -9.90 16.02
N ALA A 487 -45.37 -9.93 17.32
CA ALA A 487 -46.38 -10.02 18.39
C ALA A 487 -47.24 -8.74 18.48
N LEU A 488 -46.64 -7.57 18.32
CA LEU A 488 -47.36 -6.28 18.30
C LEU A 488 -48.31 -6.18 17.11
N LEU A 489 -47.88 -6.60 15.91
CA LEU A 489 -48.73 -6.69 14.72
C LEU A 489 -49.91 -7.65 14.94
N LYS A 490 -49.65 -8.83 15.53
CA LYS A 490 -50.67 -9.85 15.79
C LYS A 490 -51.68 -9.44 16.87
N SER A 491 -51.26 -8.55 17.78
CA SER A 491 -52.10 -8.03 18.88
C SER A 491 -52.98 -6.83 18.48
N GLY A 492 -52.80 -6.28 17.28
CA GLY A 492 -53.51 -5.06 16.85
C GLY A 492 -53.08 -3.78 17.59
N ALA A 493 -52.03 -3.84 18.42
CA ALA A 493 -51.55 -2.70 19.22
C ALA A 493 -50.91 -1.58 18.38
N LEU A 494 -50.74 -1.80 17.07
CA LEU A 494 -50.26 -0.82 16.08
C LEU A 494 -51.42 -0.18 15.27
N ASP A 495 -52.68 -0.53 15.55
CA ASP A 495 -53.83 -0.14 14.72
C ASP A 495 -54.44 1.24 15.06
N ARG A 496 -55.16 1.80 14.07
CA ARG A 496 -55.41 3.22 13.73
C ARG A 496 -55.95 4.23 14.76
N THR A 497 -56.07 3.93 16.06
CA THR A 497 -56.66 4.89 17.02
C THR A 497 -55.76 5.39 18.16
N GLN A 498 -54.62 4.76 18.48
CA GLN A 498 -53.50 5.39 19.24
C GLN A 498 -52.17 4.62 19.04
N PRO A 499 -51.13 5.14 18.34
CA PRO A 499 -49.91 4.35 18.07
C PRO A 499 -48.51 5.00 18.23
N LEU A 500 -48.34 6.26 18.69
CA LEU A 500 -47.01 6.92 18.63
C LEU A 500 -45.94 6.33 19.58
N THR A 501 -46.30 5.95 20.80
CA THR A 501 -45.33 5.51 21.83
C THR A 501 -44.80 4.09 21.59
N ALA A 502 -45.63 3.18 21.09
CA ALA A 502 -45.23 1.82 20.73
C ALA A 502 -44.33 1.82 19.48
N SER A 503 -44.68 2.59 18.45
CA SER A 503 -43.87 2.75 17.23
C SER A 503 -42.53 3.42 17.52
N ASN A 504 -42.48 4.46 18.35
CA ASN A 504 -41.21 5.09 18.76
C ASN A 504 -40.32 4.14 19.58
N SER A 505 -40.91 3.33 20.46
CA SER A 505 -40.17 2.34 21.26
C SER A 505 -39.62 1.19 20.39
N LEU A 506 -40.39 0.77 19.38
CA LEU A 506 -39.98 -0.23 18.41
C LEU A 506 -38.90 0.30 17.45
N LEU A 507 -39.04 1.54 16.99
CA LEU A 507 -38.03 2.23 16.19
C LEU A 507 -36.71 2.35 16.97
N HIS A 508 -36.77 2.77 18.24
CA HIS A 508 -35.60 2.81 19.12
C HIS A 508 -34.97 1.41 19.27
N ALA A 509 -35.75 0.35 19.44
CA ALA A 509 -35.25 -1.02 19.53
C ALA A 509 -34.58 -1.51 18.23
N TYR A 510 -35.19 -1.24 17.06
CA TYR A 510 -34.59 -1.57 15.77
C TYR A 510 -33.26 -0.87 15.52
N LEU A 511 -33.19 0.42 15.87
CA LEU A 511 -32.00 1.22 15.74
C LEU A 511 -30.89 0.79 16.72
N GLN A 512 -31.21 0.39 17.96
CA GLN A 512 -30.24 -0.16 18.91
C GLN A 512 -29.70 -1.53 18.50
N CYS A 513 -30.49 -2.32 17.75
CA CYS A 513 -30.09 -3.62 17.23
C CYS A 513 -29.38 -3.57 15.87
N GLY A 514 -29.16 -2.38 15.29
CA GLY A 514 -28.49 -2.21 13.99
C GLY A 514 -29.32 -2.57 12.76
N LEU A 515 -30.64 -2.75 12.90
CA LEU A 515 -31.56 -3.14 11.83
C LEU A 515 -32.10 -1.92 11.08
N LEU A 516 -31.21 -1.20 10.38
CA LEU A 516 -31.53 0.07 9.73
C LEU A 516 -32.63 -0.05 8.67
N SER A 517 -32.67 -1.14 7.90
CA SER A 517 -33.67 -1.37 6.86
C SER A 517 -35.10 -1.55 7.38
N ASP A 518 -35.23 -2.10 8.59
CA ASP A 518 -36.53 -2.34 9.22
C ASP A 518 -36.99 -1.09 9.98
N ALA A 519 -36.04 -0.35 10.55
CA ALA A 519 -36.28 0.98 11.11
C ALA A 519 -36.77 1.98 10.05
N LEU A 520 -36.14 2.00 8.87
CA LEU A 520 -36.55 2.88 7.76
C LEU A 520 -37.93 2.51 7.19
N ARG A 521 -38.24 1.21 7.05
CA ARG A 521 -39.59 0.76 6.66
C ARG A 521 -40.65 1.17 7.67
N LEU A 522 -40.37 1.03 8.97
CA LEU A 522 -41.27 1.47 10.02
C LEU A 522 -41.47 3.00 9.98
N LEU A 523 -40.42 3.77 9.67
CA LEU A 523 -40.48 5.23 9.48
C LEU A 523 -41.33 5.66 8.29
N ASP A 524 -41.38 4.86 7.22
CA ASP A 524 -42.21 5.10 6.03
C ASP A 524 -43.69 4.74 6.27
N GLU A 525 -43.97 3.80 7.18
CA GLU A 525 -45.32 3.37 7.54
C GLU A 525 -45.98 4.23 8.65
N MET A 526 -45.21 5.11 9.31
CA MET A 526 -45.73 5.97 10.39
C MET A 526 -46.53 7.17 9.86
N PRO A 527 -47.83 7.33 10.22
CA PRO A 527 -48.70 8.39 9.69
C PRO A 527 -48.43 9.78 10.28
N ARG A 528 -47.74 9.88 11.44
CA ARG A 528 -47.24 11.13 12.05
C ARG A 528 -45.88 10.87 12.68
N ARG A 529 -44.91 11.75 12.42
CA ARG A 529 -43.57 11.74 13.04
C ARG A 529 -43.55 12.78 14.15
N ASP A 530 -42.84 12.52 15.25
CA ASP A 530 -42.61 13.50 16.31
C ASP A 530 -41.11 13.76 16.50
N ALA A 531 -40.78 14.79 17.28
CA ALA A 531 -39.38 15.16 17.56
C ALA A 531 -38.59 14.01 18.23
N ALA A 532 -39.26 13.08 18.92
CA ALA A 532 -38.61 11.92 19.55
C ALA A 532 -38.25 10.83 18.52
N THR A 533 -39.08 10.65 17.47
CA THR A 533 -38.78 9.81 16.30
C THR A 533 -37.50 10.30 15.61
N CYS A 534 -37.39 11.61 15.36
CA CYS A 534 -36.23 12.22 14.69
C CYS A 534 -34.96 12.21 15.55
N ALA A 535 -35.06 12.49 16.85
CA ALA A 535 -33.92 12.40 17.78
C ALA A 535 -33.32 10.98 17.80
N SER A 536 -34.17 9.96 17.82
CA SER A 536 -33.77 8.55 17.82
C SER A 536 -33.05 8.17 16.52
N LEU A 537 -33.52 8.67 15.37
CA LEU A 537 -32.92 8.44 14.06
C LEU A 537 -31.54 9.11 13.93
N VAL A 538 -31.43 10.40 14.25
CA VAL A 538 -30.15 11.16 14.18
C VAL A 538 -29.11 10.54 15.11
N SER A 539 -29.49 10.20 16.35
CA SER A 539 -28.61 9.53 17.31
C SER A 539 -28.13 8.15 16.81
N ALA A 540 -28.99 7.39 16.14
CA ALA A 540 -28.63 6.10 15.59
C ALA A 540 -27.67 6.20 14.39
N LEU A 541 -27.90 7.14 13.49
CA LEU A 541 -26.99 7.41 12.35
C LEU A 541 -25.60 7.87 12.83
N CYS A 542 -25.53 8.65 13.90
CA CYS A 542 -24.26 8.99 14.56
C CYS A 542 -23.52 7.75 15.08
N ARG A 543 -24.24 6.80 15.70
CA ARG A 543 -23.66 5.55 16.22
C ARG A 543 -23.18 4.60 15.12
N LEU A 544 -23.81 4.65 13.94
CA LEU A 544 -23.42 3.87 12.76
C LEU A 544 -22.23 4.50 11.99
N GLY A 545 -21.67 5.61 12.47
CA GLY A 545 -20.53 6.26 11.83
C GLY A 545 -20.87 7.04 10.56
N ALA A 546 -22.15 7.38 10.35
CA ALA A 546 -22.64 8.17 9.22
C ALA A 546 -23.08 9.58 9.67
N PRO A 547 -22.15 10.45 10.12
CA PRO A 547 -22.50 11.73 10.71
C PRO A 547 -23.10 12.72 9.69
N LEU A 548 -22.75 12.61 8.41
CA LEU A 548 -23.29 13.48 7.36
C LEU A 548 -24.76 13.15 7.03
N ASP A 549 -25.13 11.86 7.04
CA ASP A 549 -26.50 11.44 6.80
C ASP A 549 -27.40 11.74 8.01
N ALA A 550 -26.85 11.69 9.23
CA ALA A 550 -27.52 12.18 10.43
C ALA A 550 -27.88 13.68 10.31
N ILE A 551 -26.97 14.48 9.75
CA ILE A 551 -27.18 15.92 9.55
C ILE A 551 -28.19 16.19 8.42
N ARG A 552 -28.16 15.39 7.34
CA ARG A 552 -29.18 15.46 6.28
C ARG A 552 -30.57 15.12 6.81
N ALA A 553 -30.72 14.04 7.57
CA ALA A 553 -31.99 13.64 8.18
C ALA A 553 -32.57 14.74 9.09
N TYR A 554 -31.71 15.50 9.78
CA TYR A 554 -32.13 16.66 10.56
C TYR A 554 -32.53 17.85 9.68
N MET A 555 -31.84 18.10 8.56
CA MET A 555 -32.23 19.16 7.63
C MET A 555 -33.53 18.83 6.89
N ASP A 556 -33.74 17.57 6.52
CA ASP A 556 -34.98 17.10 5.90
C ASP A 556 -36.18 17.33 6.84
N MET A 557 -35.99 17.08 8.15
CA MET A 557 -36.98 17.40 9.19
C MET A 557 -37.32 18.90 9.24
N LEU A 558 -36.32 19.79 9.13
CA LEU A 558 -36.54 21.24 9.11
C LEU A 558 -37.21 21.74 7.81
N THR A 559 -37.07 21.03 6.70
CA THR A 559 -37.65 21.42 5.40
C THR A 559 -39.11 20.97 5.20
N GLN A 560 -39.59 19.99 5.98
CA GLN A 560 -40.99 19.56 5.96
C GLN A 560 -41.94 20.59 6.60
N ASP A 561 -41.42 21.66 7.21
CA ASP A 561 -42.18 22.76 7.82
C ASP A 561 -42.80 23.77 6.82
N ALA A 562 -42.59 23.63 5.51
CA ALA A 562 -43.05 24.65 4.56
C ALA A 562 -44.53 24.53 4.12
N ASP A 563 -45.15 23.35 4.24
CA ASP A 563 -46.42 23.05 3.54
C ASP A 563 -47.64 22.66 4.43
N ASP A 564 -47.52 22.51 5.76
CA ASP A 564 -48.64 22.08 6.63
C ASP A 564 -49.09 23.18 7.63
N GLU A 565 -50.39 23.54 7.59
CA GLU A 565 -51.03 24.55 8.46
C GLU A 565 -51.29 24.08 9.92
N ASP A 566 -51.04 22.81 10.25
CA ASP A 566 -51.21 22.24 11.60
C ASP A 566 -49.84 22.05 12.30
N GLY A 567 -49.31 23.10 12.93
CA GLY A 567 -48.27 23.05 13.98
C GLY A 567 -47.07 22.10 13.77
N GLY A 568 -46.04 22.59 13.04
CA GLY A 568 -44.83 21.84 12.67
C GLY A 568 -43.96 21.25 13.79
N LEU A 569 -43.10 20.28 13.42
CA LEU A 569 -42.17 19.56 14.30
C LEU A 569 -41.04 20.50 14.77
N ARG A 570 -41.21 21.13 15.92
CA ARG A 570 -40.12 21.90 16.53
C ARG A 570 -39.03 20.97 17.08
N PRO A 571 -37.74 21.19 16.74
CA PRO A 571 -36.63 20.55 17.42
C PRO A 571 -36.74 20.75 18.94
N ASN A 572 -36.29 19.77 19.71
CA ASN A 572 -36.13 19.87 21.17
C ASN A 572 -34.65 19.77 21.57
N GLU A 573 -34.35 19.98 22.85
CA GLU A 573 -33.00 19.89 23.43
C GLU A 573 -32.26 18.59 23.07
N PHE A 574 -32.97 17.46 23.00
CA PHE A 574 -32.40 16.16 22.64
C PHE A 574 -32.05 16.03 21.16
N THR A 575 -32.87 16.57 20.25
CA THR A 575 -32.55 16.62 18.81
C THR A 575 -31.34 17.52 18.55
N ALA A 576 -31.24 18.66 19.26
CA ALA A 576 -30.10 19.57 19.17
C ALA A 576 -28.80 18.91 19.67
N ALA A 577 -28.84 18.20 20.81
CA ALA A 577 -27.69 17.47 21.33
C ALA A 577 -27.23 16.34 20.39
N ALA A 578 -28.16 15.60 19.77
CA ALA A 578 -27.85 14.55 18.79
C ALA A 578 -27.20 15.13 17.51
N LEU A 579 -27.66 16.28 17.04
CA LEU A 579 -27.06 17.00 15.92
C LEU A 579 -25.63 17.47 16.24
N LEU A 580 -25.42 18.00 17.44
CA LEU A 580 -24.10 18.41 17.91
C LEU A 580 -23.13 17.23 18.02
N GLN A 581 -23.62 16.06 18.46
CA GLN A 581 -22.85 14.81 18.46
C GLN A 581 -22.43 14.42 17.03
N ALA A 582 -23.33 14.52 16.05
CA ALA A 582 -23.04 14.28 14.64
C ALA A 582 -21.91 15.20 14.12
N CYS A 583 -22.01 16.49 14.44
CA CYS A 583 -21.01 17.49 14.05
C CYS A 583 -19.64 17.20 14.68
N GLY A 584 -19.62 16.77 15.95
CA GLY A 584 -18.39 16.43 16.66
C GLY A 584 -17.72 15.18 16.07
N LEU A 585 -18.50 14.20 15.62
CA LEU A 585 -18.00 13.00 14.94
C LEU A 585 -17.52 13.28 13.51
N ALA A 586 -18.17 14.22 12.80
CA ALA A 586 -17.73 14.64 11.47
C ALA A 586 -16.37 15.39 11.50
N LYS A 587 -15.96 15.93 12.65
CA LYS A 587 -14.74 16.76 12.82
C LYS A 587 -14.63 17.94 11.85
N VAL A 588 -15.77 18.45 11.35
CA VAL A 588 -15.82 19.61 10.43
C VAL A 588 -16.15 20.88 11.21
N ALA A 589 -15.14 21.72 11.44
CA ALA A 589 -15.29 22.94 12.26
C ALA A 589 -16.33 23.95 11.74
N ARG A 590 -16.44 24.07 10.42
CA ARG A 590 -17.42 24.97 9.78
C ARG A 590 -18.86 24.57 10.09
N LEU A 591 -19.13 23.26 10.09
CA LEU A 591 -20.46 22.71 10.31
C LEU A 591 -20.89 22.89 11.77
N GLY A 592 -19.98 22.62 12.72
CA GLY A 592 -20.21 22.89 14.14
C GLY A 592 -20.55 24.36 14.43
N ARG A 593 -19.86 25.32 13.79
CA ARG A 593 -20.16 26.75 13.93
C ARG A 593 -21.52 27.15 13.33
N MET A 594 -21.89 26.58 12.19
CA MET A 594 -23.21 26.83 11.58
C MET A 594 -24.34 26.32 12.47
N VAL A 595 -24.20 25.12 13.02
CA VAL A 595 -25.17 24.54 13.96
C VAL A 595 -25.24 25.36 15.25
N HIS A 596 -24.10 25.80 15.80
CA HIS A 596 -24.09 26.69 16.96
C HIS A 596 -24.87 27.99 16.67
N GLY A 597 -24.65 28.63 15.52
CA GLY A 597 -25.41 29.83 15.11
C GLY A 597 -26.92 29.58 15.05
N HIS A 598 -27.33 28.41 14.52
CA HIS A 598 -28.74 28.00 14.50
C HIS A 598 -29.32 27.78 15.91
N LEU A 599 -28.56 27.14 16.82
CA LEU A 599 -29.01 26.92 18.20
C LEU A 599 -29.17 28.22 18.99
N VAL A 600 -28.33 29.23 18.71
CA VAL A 600 -28.46 30.58 19.28
C VAL A 600 -29.75 31.24 18.78
N THR A 601 -30.03 31.19 17.47
CA THR A 601 -31.26 31.78 16.91
C THR A 601 -32.53 31.07 17.39
N SER A 602 -32.43 29.79 17.71
CA SER A 602 -33.55 28.96 18.18
C SER A 602 -33.74 28.98 19.70
N GLY A 603 -32.87 29.67 20.45
CA GLY A 603 -33.00 29.82 21.91
C GLY A 603 -32.56 28.62 22.76
N PHE A 604 -31.91 27.61 22.17
CA PHE A 604 -31.47 26.40 22.89
C PHE A 604 -30.21 26.62 23.76
N CYS A 605 -29.49 27.74 23.58
CA CYS A 605 -28.29 28.04 24.35
C CYS A 605 -28.55 28.41 25.83
N CYS A 606 -29.82 28.46 26.26
CA CYS A 606 -30.18 28.60 27.68
C CYS A 606 -30.20 27.26 28.43
N ASP A 607 -30.16 26.12 27.73
CA ASP A 607 -30.19 24.79 28.34
C ASP A 607 -28.76 24.28 28.61
N PRO A 608 -28.39 24.04 29.88
CA PRO A 608 -27.09 23.49 30.26
C PRO A 608 -26.71 22.18 29.55
N PHE A 609 -27.69 21.33 29.22
CA PHE A 609 -27.46 20.05 28.53
C PHE A 609 -27.00 20.24 27.07
N VAL A 610 -27.62 21.19 26.36
CA VAL A 610 -27.23 21.54 24.99
C VAL A 610 -25.87 22.25 24.97
N VAL A 611 -25.62 23.15 25.93
CA VAL A 611 -24.33 23.83 26.07
C VAL A 611 -23.21 22.84 26.41
N GLY A 612 -23.44 21.87 27.30
CA GLY A 612 -22.47 20.80 27.57
C GLY A 612 -22.15 19.92 26.35
N SER A 613 -23.17 19.62 25.54
CA SER A 613 -22.99 18.93 24.26
C SER A 613 -22.18 19.76 23.26
N LEU A 614 -22.39 21.07 23.25
CA LEU A 614 -21.69 22.03 22.39
C LEU A 614 -20.20 22.15 22.77
N VAL A 615 -19.88 22.19 24.07
CA VAL A 615 -18.51 22.12 24.59
C VAL A 615 -17.81 20.86 24.07
N ASN A 616 -18.45 19.69 24.20
CA ASN A 616 -17.91 18.42 23.69
C ASN A 616 -17.67 18.44 22.17
N THR A 617 -18.57 19.03 21.39
CA THR A 617 -18.42 19.17 19.93
C THR A 617 -17.23 20.05 19.58
N TYR A 618 -17.13 21.26 20.16
CA TYR A 618 -16.01 22.17 19.89
C TYR A 618 -14.67 21.57 20.33
N ALA A 619 -14.65 20.90 21.49
CA ALA A 619 -13.47 20.21 21.98
C ALA A 619 -13.05 19.06 21.05
N LYS A 620 -13.98 18.25 20.52
CA LYS A 620 -13.65 17.18 19.53
C LYS A 620 -13.21 17.70 18.17
N VAL A 621 -13.65 18.89 17.79
CA VAL A 621 -13.28 19.58 16.54
C VAL A 621 -11.90 20.25 16.63
N GLY A 622 -11.35 20.40 17.84
CA GLY A 622 -10.04 21.02 18.09
C GLY A 622 -10.09 22.53 18.37
N ASP A 623 -11.29 23.13 18.47
CA ASP A 623 -11.47 24.54 18.82
C ASP A 623 -11.73 24.67 20.33
N VAL A 624 -10.69 24.38 21.10
CA VAL A 624 -10.74 24.30 22.56
C VAL A 624 -10.95 25.66 23.22
N VAL A 625 -10.52 26.74 22.58
CA VAL A 625 -10.75 28.12 23.07
C VAL A 625 -12.24 28.46 23.07
N SER A 626 -12.97 28.10 22.01
CA SER A 626 -14.42 28.32 21.96
C SER A 626 -15.14 27.42 22.96
N ALA A 627 -14.68 26.19 23.12
CA ALA A 627 -15.21 25.27 24.12
C ALA A 627 -14.98 25.76 25.56
N GLU A 628 -13.81 26.34 25.88
CA GLU A 628 -13.50 26.93 27.18
C GLU A 628 -14.39 28.13 27.48
N LYS A 629 -14.61 29.02 26.50
CA LYS A 629 -15.52 30.17 26.64
C LYS A 629 -16.95 29.75 26.93
N LEU A 630 -17.43 28.70 26.25
CA LEU A 630 -18.76 28.15 26.49
C LEU A 630 -18.88 27.52 27.88
N LEU A 631 -17.86 26.77 28.31
CA LEU A 631 -17.81 26.15 29.63
C LEU A 631 -17.84 27.19 30.75
N LEU A 632 -17.00 28.24 30.64
CA LEU A 632 -16.96 29.34 31.61
C LEU A 632 -18.24 30.18 31.66
N GLY A 633 -19.06 30.13 30.60
CA GLY A 633 -20.36 30.80 30.53
C GLY A 633 -21.53 30.00 31.13
N MET A 634 -21.31 28.77 31.60
CA MET A 634 -22.37 27.93 32.18
C MET A 634 -22.65 28.30 33.65
N ASP A 635 -23.92 28.44 34.02
CA ASP A 635 -24.34 28.74 35.40
C ASP A 635 -24.02 27.60 36.39
N SER A 636 -24.03 26.35 35.91
CA SER A 636 -23.66 25.17 36.70
C SER A 636 -22.75 24.24 35.88
N ARG A 637 -21.48 24.16 36.28
CA ARG A 637 -20.46 23.31 35.66
C ARG A 637 -20.35 22.01 36.44
N ASP A 638 -20.69 20.90 35.78
CA ASP A 638 -20.71 19.56 36.36
C ASP A 638 -19.52 18.72 35.89
N VAL A 639 -19.37 17.50 36.44
CA VAL A 639 -18.26 16.60 36.09
C VAL A 639 -18.24 16.31 34.58
N VAL A 640 -19.40 16.21 33.93
CA VAL A 640 -19.52 15.83 32.51
C VAL A 640 -18.99 16.94 31.60
N SER A 641 -19.37 18.20 31.85
CA SER A 641 -18.91 19.36 31.08
C SER A 641 -17.40 19.60 31.22
N TRP A 642 -16.85 19.48 32.43
CA TRP A 642 -15.39 19.52 32.67
C TRP A 642 -14.65 18.37 31.98
N THR A 643 -15.17 17.14 32.10
CA THR A 643 -14.55 15.95 31.50
C THR A 643 -14.56 15.99 29.97
N ALA A 644 -15.61 16.55 29.36
CA ALA A 644 -15.70 16.72 27.91
C ALA A 644 -14.62 17.67 27.38
N GLN A 645 -14.42 18.81 28.05
CA GLN A 645 -13.35 19.76 27.71
C GLN A 645 -11.97 19.12 27.86
N LEU A 646 -11.72 18.46 28.99
CA LEU A 646 -10.45 17.82 29.29
C LEU A 646 -10.14 16.70 28.29
N SER A 647 -11.09 15.81 28.01
CA SER A 647 -10.94 14.73 27.03
C SER A 647 -10.68 15.28 25.63
N GLY A 648 -11.35 16.36 25.24
CA GLY A 648 -11.11 17.02 23.96
C GLY A 648 -9.74 17.67 23.88
N CYS A 649 -9.22 18.28 24.95
CA CYS A 649 -7.85 18.80 24.98
C CYS A 649 -6.82 17.68 24.76
N VAL A 650 -6.99 16.54 25.45
CA VAL A 650 -6.11 15.38 25.32
C VAL A 650 -6.15 14.78 23.91
N LEU A 651 -7.35 14.63 23.32
CA LEU A 651 -7.51 14.09 21.96
C LEU A 651 -6.86 14.96 20.88
N ASN A 652 -6.72 16.27 21.10
CA ASN A 652 -6.06 17.20 20.18
C ASN A 652 -4.59 17.47 20.54
N GLY A 653 -4.02 16.76 21.52
CA GLY A 653 -2.61 16.91 21.91
C GLY A 653 -2.28 18.17 22.72
N MET A 654 -3.28 18.92 23.19
CA MET A 654 -3.09 20.10 24.06
C MET A 654 -3.03 19.67 25.52
N LEU A 655 -1.90 19.08 25.90
CA LEU A 655 -1.75 18.39 27.19
C LEU A 655 -1.65 19.36 28.37
N ALA A 656 -0.96 20.49 28.19
CA ALA A 656 -0.79 21.52 29.23
C ALA A 656 -2.14 22.18 29.56
N GLU A 657 -2.93 22.48 28.54
CA GLU A 657 -4.28 23.02 28.67
C GLU A 657 -5.21 22.02 29.35
N ALA A 658 -5.09 20.72 29.05
CA ALA A 658 -5.87 19.68 29.73
C ALA A 658 -5.63 19.67 31.25
N LEU A 659 -4.38 19.83 31.69
CA LEU A 659 -4.04 19.94 33.11
C LEU A 659 -4.53 21.25 33.73
N LYS A 660 -4.48 22.37 33.00
CA LYS A 660 -5.06 23.63 33.46
C LYS A 660 -6.57 23.50 33.69
N VAL A 661 -7.29 22.88 32.75
CA VAL A 661 -8.73 22.59 32.86
C VAL A 661 -9.01 21.68 34.06
N PHE A 662 -8.15 20.70 34.32
CA PHE A 662 -8.27 19.84 35.51
C PHE A 662 -8.11 20.62 36.82
N VAL A 663 -7.13 21.52 36.90
CA VAL A 663 -6.94 22.38 38.08
C VAL A 663 -8.16 23.28 38.29
N MET A 664 -8.69 23.88 37.22
CA MET A 664 -9.90 24.71 37.29
C MET A 664 -11.13 23.93 37.79
N MET A 665 -11.28 22.67 37.38
CA MET A 665 -12.33 21.78 37.88
C MET A 665 -12.21 21.56 39.41
N LEU A 666 -10.98 21.39 39.91
CA LEU A 666 -10.72 21.22 41.34
C LEU A 666 -10.94 22.53 42.13
N GLU A 667 -10.59 23.68 41.55
CA GLU A 667 -10.84 25.01 42.13
C GLU A 667 -12.35 25.30 42.27
N ASP A 668 -13.15 24.83 41.31
CA ASP A 668 -14.61 24.86 41.35
C ASP A 668 -15.22 23.87 42.36
N ASN A 669 -14.40 23.11 43.11
CA ASN A 669 -14.78 22.06 44.04
C ASN A 669 -15.56 20.90 43.41
N VAL A 670 -15.35 20.64 42.12
CA VAL A 670 -15.95 19.50 41.42
C VAL A 670 -14.99 18.31 41.48
N LEU A 671 -15.42 17.20 42.10
CA LEU A 671 -14.58 16.02 42.26
C LEU A 671 -14.46 15.21 40.95
N PRO A 672 -13.24 14.79 40.54
CA PRO A 672 -13.03 13.94 39.38
C PRO A 672 -13.66 12.55 39.57
N ASN A 673 -14.23 12.00 38.48
CA ASN A 673 -14.66 10.61 38.45
C ASN A 673 -13.61 9.73 37.73
N ASN A 674 -13.89 8.43 37.59
CA ASN A 674 -13.00 7.50 36.90
C ASN A 674 -12.67 7.94 35.46
N VAL A 675 -13.65 8.40 34.68
CA VAL A 675 -13.44 8.89 33.30
C VAL A 675 -12.54 10.12 33.27
N THR A 676 -12.77 11.09 34.16
CA THR A 676 -11.90 12.27 34.29
C THR A 676 -10.47 11.86 34.60
N MET A 677 -10.29 10.94 35.55
CA MET A 677 -8.96 10.48 35.97
C MET A 677 -8.23 9.73 34.85
N LEU A 678 -8.92 8.91 34.05
CA LEU A 678 -8.32 8.24 32.88
C LEU A 678 -7.75 9.26 31.88
N SER A 679 -8.49 10.32 31.58
CA SER A 679 -8.04 11.38 30.67
C SER A 679 -6.86 12.18 31.23
N VAL A 680 -6.84 12.46 32.54
CA VAL A 680 -5.70 13.15 33.20
C VAL A 680 -4.46 12.27 33.23
N ILE A 681 -4.61 10.97 33.54
CA ILE A 681 -3.51 10.00 33.51
C ILE A 681 -2.95 9.89 32.10
N GLN A 682 -3.81 9.84 31.07
CA GLN A 682 -3.38 9.86 29.68
C GLN A 682 -2.61 11.14 29.33
N ALA A 683 -3.10 12.31 29.76
CA ALA A 683 -2.41 13.58 29.54
C ALA A 683 -1.01 13.58 30.17
N CYS A 684 -0.90 13.19 31.44
CA CYS A 684 0.36 13.10 32.16
C CYS A 684 1.30 12.07 31.51
N SER A 685 0.78 10.92 31.11
CA SER A 685 1.55 9.87 30.44
C SER A 685 2.17 10.34 29.13
N LEU A 686 1.50 11.21 28.39
CA LEU A 686 1.98 11.78 27.12
C LEU A 686 2.92 12.96 27.34
N MET A 687 2.76 13.73 28.42
CA MET A 687 3.67 14.84 28.75
C MET A 687 5.05 14.38 29.24
N GLY A 688 5.10 13.27 29.98
CA GLY A 688 6.36 12.74 30.50
C GLY A 688 6.95 13.49 31.71
N GLU A 689 6.22 14.42 32.31
CA GLU A 689 6.66 15.14 33.50
C GLU A 689 6.58 14.27 34.77
N SER A 690 7.71 13.65 35.12
CA SER A 690 7.81 12.70 36.24
C SER A 690 7.34 13.23 37.60
N GLY A 691 7.44 14.54 37.84
CA GLY A 691 7.03 15.17 39.11
C GLY A 691 5.52 15.10 39.38
N LEU A 692 4.70 14.96 38.33
CA LEU A 692 3.24 14.91 38.45
C LEU A 692 2.71 13.51 38.80
N PHE A 693 3.46 12.46 38.46
CA PHE A 693 2.95 11.08 38.54
C PHE A 693 2.66 10.63 39.96
N SER A 694 3.54 10.94 40.91
CA SER A 694 3.35 10.61 42.33
C SER A 694 2.17 11.35 42.94
N SER A 695 2.01 12.63 42.60
CA SER A 695 0.89 13.48 43.04
C SER A 695 -0.44 12.95 42.50
N LEU A 696 -0.47 12.55 41.23
CA LEU A 696 -1.65 11.99 40.58
C LEU A 696 -2.03 10.63 41.17
N HIS A 697 -1.05 9.75 41.40
CA HIS A 697 -1.28 8.46 42.04
C HIS A 697 -1.81 8.64 43.47
N ALA A 698 -1.24 9.56 44.25
CA ALA A 698 -1.76 9.89 45.59
C ALA A 698 -3.20 10.43 45.52
N LEU A 699 -3.55 11.21 44.50
CA LEU A 699 -4.92 11.68 44.30
C LEU A 699 -5.89 10.54 43.98
N VAL A 700 -5.51 9.57 43.14
CA VAL A 700 -6.32 8.37 42.86
C VAL A 700 -6.67 7.62 44.14
N VAL A 701 -5.67 7.42 45.02
CA VAL A 701 -5.89 6.76 46.33
C VAL A 701 -6.78 7.60 47.25
N ARG A 702 -6.60 8.93 47.27
CA ARG A 702 -7.45 9.82 48.10
C ARG A 702 -8.90 9.85 47.64
N LEU A 703 -9.17 9.63 46.35
CA LEU A 703 -10.51 9.57 45.78
C LEU A 703 -11.17 8.19 45.93
N GLY A 704 -10.48 7.18 46.50
CA GLY A 704 -11.01 5.82 46.63
C GLY A 704 -11.07 5.05 45.31
N LEU A 705 -10.31 5.48 44.29
CA LEU A 705 -10.32 4.92 42.94
C LEU A 705 -9.27 3.82 42.74
N GLU A 706 -8.54 3.43 43.79
CA GLU A 706 -7.54 2.35 43.78
C GLU A 706 -8.11 0.93 43.57
N ASN A 707 -9.43 0.81 43.62
CA ASN A 707 -10.15 -0.43 43.34
C ASN A 707 -10.71 -0.47 41.90
N ASP A 708 -10.71 0.66 41.18
CA ASP A 708 -11.11 0.68 39.77
C ASP A 708 -9.98 0.14 38.90
N VAL A 709 -10.18 -1.05 38.36
CA VAL A 709 -9.23 -1.76 37.49
C VAL A 709 -8.79 -0.89 36.31
N SER A 710 -9.68 -0.08 35.73
CA SER A 710 -9.37 0.74 34.56
C SER A 710 -8.38 1.85 34.93
N VAL A 711 -8.61 2.50 36.07
CA VAL A 711 -7.74 3.58 36.58
C VAL A 711 -6.36 3.04 36.94
N VAL A 712 -6.30 1.90 37.64
CA VAL A 712 -5.01 1.27 37.99
C VAL A 712 -4.26 0.79 36.76
N ASN A 713 -4.94 0.21 35.75
CA ASN A 713 -4.31 -0.17 34.48
C ASN A 713 -3.71 1.03 33.75
N SER A 714 -4.43 2.15 33.71
CA SER A 714 -3.89 3.40 33.14
C SER A 714 -2.70 3.94 33.93
N LEU A 715 -2.68 3.82 35.26
CA LEU A 715 -1.51 4.17 36.07
C LEU A 715 -0.31 3.27 35.75
N ILE A 716 -0.51 1.95 35.62
CA ILE A 716 0.56 1.02 35.23
C ILE A 716 1.13 1.41 33.86
N ILE A 717 0.26 1.68 32.88
CA ILE A 717 0.69 2.12 31.54
C ILE A 717 1.47 3.44 31.59
N MET A 718 1.00 4.41 32.38
CA MET A 718 1.67 5.71 32.56
C MET A 718 3.08 5.53 33.12
N TYR A 719 3.21 4.81 34.24
CA TYR A 719 4.52 4.58 34.86
C TYR A 719 5.43 3.76 33.93
N ALA A 720 4.91 2.73 33.27
CA ALA A 720 5.70 1.88 32.38
C ALA A 720 6.21 2.65 31.16
N LYS A 721 5.35 3.37 30.42
CA LYS A 721 5.75 4.12 29.22
C LYS A 721 6.79 5.20 29.50
N ASN A 722 6.81 5.73 30.72
CA ASN A 722 7.76 6.75 31.16
C ASN A 722 8.99 6.20 31.90
N GLY A 723 9.25 4.89 31.83
CA GLY A 723 10.47 4.28 32.36
C GLY A 723 10.47 3.96 33.86
N PHE A 724 9.38 4.24 34.60
CA PHE A 724 9.23 3.90 36.02
C PHE A 724 8.74 2.46 36.21
N VAL A 725 9.48 1.51 35.65
CA VAL A 725 9.05 0.10 35.57
C VAL A 725 8.87 -0.52 36.95
N GLU A 726 9.67 -0.16 37.94
CA GLU A 726 9.58 -0.75 39.29
C GLU A 726 8.24 -0.46 39.98
N VAL A 727 7.75 0.78 39.83
CA VAL A 727 6.44 1.17 40.37
C VAL A 727 5.33 0.51 39.57
N ALA A 728 5.48 0.46 38.25
CA ALA A 728 4.51 -0.17 37.34
C ALA A 728 4.37 -1.68 37.61
N THR A 729 5.49 -2.40 37.80
CA THR A 729 5.49 -3.82 38.16
C THR A 729 4.95 -4.03 39.57
N GLY A 730 5.27 -3.16 40.54
CA GLY A 730 4.69 -3.23 41.88
C GLY A 730 3.16 -3.11 41.87
N LEU A 731 2.60 -2.16 41.10
CA LEU A 731 1.15 -2.02 40.90
C LEU A 731 0.55 -3.23 40.17
N PHE A 732 1.24 -3.76 39.17
CA PHE A 732 0.84 -4.97 38.47
C PHE A 732 0.80 -6.19 39.39
N GLU A 733 1.82 -6.39 40.23
CA GLU A 733 1.87 -7.49 41.21
C GLU A 733 0.74 -7.37 42.24
N ASP A 734 0.44 -6.16 42.73
CA ASP A 734 -0.66 -5.94 43.67
C ASP A 734 -2.02 -6.26 43.04
N LEU A 735 -2.29 -5.73 41.84
CA LEU A 735 -3.57 -5.90 41.17
C LEU A 735 -3.79 -7.33 40.66
N TYR A 736 -2.79 -7.93 40.02
CA TYR A 736 -2.97 -9.18 39.27
C TYR A 736 -2.49 -10.43 40.03
N LEU A 737 -1.39 -10.34 40.80
CA LEU A 737 -0.83 -11.51 41.48
C LEU A 737 -1.36 -11.67 42.91
N ARG A 738 -1.60 -10.56 43.63
CA ARG A 738 -2.07 -10.61 45.03
C ARG A 738 -3.59 -10.66 45.15
N ARG A 739 -4.32 -9.87 44.35
CA ARG A 739 -5.79 -9.84 44.40
C ARG A 739 -6.45 -10.98 43.62
N GLY A 740 -5.81 -11.51 42.55
CA GLY A 740 -6.18 -12.76 41.89
C GLY A 740 -7.51 -12.81 41.11
N ASP A 741 -8.34 -11.76 41.18
CA ASP A 741 -9.70 -11.74 40.59
C ASP A 741 -9.76 -11.18 39.16
N VAL A 742 -8.64 -10.71 38.59
CA VAL A 742 -8.61 -10.01 37.29
C VAL A 742 -7.47 -10.54 36.43
N CYS A 743 -7.68 -10.70 35.12
CA CYS A 743 -6.63 -11.07 34.17
C CYS A 743 -5.96 -9.81 33.57
N PRO A 744 -4.63 -9.81 33.38
CA PRO A 744 -3.93 -8.75 32.67
C PRO A 744 -4.50 -8.47 31.29
N ASN A 745 -4.70 -7.20 30.94
CA ASN A 745 -4.98 -6.83 29.56
C ASN A 745 -3.68 -6.83 28.73
N SER A 746 -3.82 -7.02 27.42
CA SER A 746 -2.68 -7.02 26.49
C SER A 746 -1.90 -5.71 26.51
N ASP A 747 -2.61 -4.57 26.64
CA ASP A 747 -2.01 -3.23 26.64
C ASP A 747 -1.11 -2.97 27.85
N VAL A 748 -1.47 -3.43 29.06
CA VAL A 748 -0.62 -3.29 30.25
C VAL A 748 0.65 -4.12 30.11
N LEU A 749 0.54 -5.37 29.65
CA LEU A 749 1.70 -6.24 29.46
C LEU A 749 2.65 -5.69 28.37
N SER A 750 2.10 -5.23 27.25
CA SER A 750 2.85 -4.54 26.20
C SER A 750 3.53 -3.27 26.73
N ALA A 751 2.81 -2.44 27.49
CA ALA A 751 3.38 -1.22 28.09
C ALA A 751 4.48 -1.52 29.10
N LEU A 752 4.35 -2.56 29.93
CA LEU A 752 5.38 -3.00 30.88
C LEU A 752 6.64 -3.49 30.14
N LEU A 753 6.48 -4.28 29.08
CA LEU A 753 7.60 -4.70 28.22
C LEU A 753 8.27 -3.49 27.56
N PHE A 754 7.49 -2.56 27.00
CA PHE A 754 7.99 -1.30 26.46
C PHE A 754 8.75 -0.49 27.52
N GLY A 755 8.21 -0.37 28.73
CA GLY A 755 8.86 0.31 29.84
C GLY A 755 10.19 -0.34 30.23
N CYS A 756 10.28 -1.67 30.19
CA CYS A 756 11.54 -2.38 30.42
C CYS A 756 12.61 -1.96 29.40
N THR A 757 12.20 -1.72 28.16
CA THR A 757 13.10 -1.16 27.14
C THR A 757 13.59 0.23 27.55
N VAL A 758 12.68 1.14 27.92
CA VAL A 758 13.00 2.55 28.25
C VAL A 758 13.89 2.67 29.47
N SER A 759 13.61 1.88 30.51
CA SER A 759 14.38 1.84 31.76
C SER A 759 15.71 1.09 31.67
N GLY A 760 15.96 0.37 30.57
CA GLY A 760 17.15 -0.48 30.44
C GLY A 760 17.16 -1.71 31.37
N SER A 761 16.02 -2.10 31.94
CA SER A 761 15.95 -3.21 32.92
C SER A 761 15.49 -4.52 32.29
N LEU A 762 16.45 -5.27 31.76
CA LEU A 762 16.22 -6.61 31.19
C LEU A 762 15.67 -7.61 32.23
N LYS A 763 15.98 -7.42 33.52
CA LYS A 763 15.53 -8.31 34.61
C LYS A 763 14.00 -8.35 34.72
N TYR A 764 13.35 -7.19 34.74
CA TYR A 764 11.89 -7.11 34.80
C TYR A 764 11.27 -7.65 33.49
N GLY A 765 11.88 -7.36 32.34
CA GLY A 765 11.44 -7.89 31.05
C GLY A 765 11.42 -9.42 31.00
N LYS A 766 12.50 -10.08 31.47
CA LYS A 766 12.55 -11.55 31.60
C LYS A 766 11.54 -12.09 32.62
N GLY A 767 11.29 -11.36 33.71
CA GLY A 767 10.25 -11.71 34.69
C GLY A 767 8.85 -11.71 34.09
N ILE A 768 8.50 -10.67 33.31
CA ILE A 768 7.23 -10.58 32.59
C ILE A 768 7.12 -11.69 31.54
N HIS A 769 8.19 -11.96 30.77
CA HIS A 769 8.20 -13.06 29.80
C HIS A 769 7.96 -14.42 30.48
N ALA A 770 8.61 -14.69 31.62
CA ALA A 770 8.35 -15.90 32.39
C ALA A 770 6.90 -16.00 32.89
N HIS A 771 6.27 -14.87 33.24
CA HIS A 771 4.85 -14.82 33.59
C HIS A 771 3.95 -15.14 32.39
N LEU A 772 4.24 -14.60 31.20
CA LEU A 772 3.53 -14.92 29.96
C LEU A 772 3.59 -16.42 29.64
N ILE A 773 4.76 -17.05 29.78
CA ILE A 773 4.92 -18.50 29.56
C ILE A 773 4.07 -19.30 30.56
N LYS A 774 3.97 -18.86 31.82
CA LYS A 774 3.15 -19.55 32.85
C LYS A 774 1.65 -19.44 32.61
N MET A 775 1.18 -18.37 31.97
CA MET A 775 -0.25 -18.17 31.71
C MET A 775 -0.81 -19.09 30.61
N ASN A 776 0.04 -19.73 29.79
CA ASN A 776 -0.29 -20.74 28.77
C ASN A 776 -1.29 -20.31 27.66
N ASP A 777 -1.89 -19.13 27.74
CA ASP A 777 -2.65 -18.48 26.67
C ASP A 777 -1.70 -17.65 25.80
N LEU A 778 -1.73 -17.91 24.48
CA LEU A 778 -0.84 -17.32 23.50
C LEU A 778 -0.95 -15.79 23.52
N PRO A 779 0.17 -15.06 23.73
CA PRO A 779 0.14 -13.61 23.73
C PRO A 779 -0.36 -13.10 22.37
N SER A 780 -1.29 -12.15 22.39
CA SER A 780 -1.70 -11.43 21.17
C SER A 780 -0.47 -10.89 20.43
N ILE A 781 -0.53 -10.76 19.10
CA ILE A 781 0.54 -10.23 18.23
C ILE A 781 1.20 -8.97 18.83
N SER A 782 0.43 -8.08 19.48
CA SER A 782 0.92 -6.88 20.18
C SER A 782 1.97 -7.17 21.28
N ILE A 783 1.73 -8.19 22.11
CA ILE A 783 2.64 -8.58 23.20
C ILE A 783 3.88 -9.24 22.62
N GLU A 784 3.73 -10.13 21.64
CA GLU A 784 4.84 -10.81 20.96
C GLU A 784 5.77 -9.78 20.28
N ASN A 785 5.19 -8.79 19.57
CA ASN A 785 5.93 -7.67 18.99
C ASN A 785 6.65 -6.83 20.06
N SER A 786 5.98 -6.53 21.18
CA SER A 786 6.58 -5.78 22.29
C SER A 786 7.72 -6.55 22.95
N LEU A 787 7.59 -7.88 23.05
CA LEU A 787 8.59 -8.77 23.63
C LEU A 787 9.82 -8.89 22.71
N MET A 788 9.61 -9.06 21.41
CA MET A 788 10.68 -9.04 20.41
C MET A 788 11.41 -7.69 20.42
N GLY A 789 10.67 -6.57 20.41
CA GLY A 789 11.25 -5.24 20.49
C GLY A 789 12.08 -5.01 21.76
N MET A 790 11.65 -5.59 22.89
CA MET A 790 12.41 -5.57 24.14
C MET A 790 13.73 -6.33 23.99
N TYR A 791 13.70 -7.58 23.53
CA TYR A 791 14.92 -8.36 23.34
C TYR A 791 15.86 -7.74 22.29
N ALA A 792 15.30 -7.19 21.21
CA ALA A 792 16.06 -6.50 20.16
C ALA A 792 16.84 -5.29 20.70
N ARG A 793 16.23 -4.50 21.59
CA ARG A 793 16.92 -3.35 22.21
C ARG A 793 18.08 -3.76 23.13
N PHE A 794 17.99 -4.93 23.75
CA PHE A 794 19.06 -5.48 24.60
C PHE A 794 20.06 -6.34 23.83
N GLU A 795 20.06 -6.27 22.50
CA GLU A 795 20.97 -7.02 21.60
C GLU A 795 20.87 -8.56 21.81
N GLN A 796 19.74 -9.06 22.32
CA GLN A 796 19.46 -10.49 22.48
C GLN A 796 18.73 -11.02 21.25
N VAL A 797 19.43 -11.02 20.12
CA VAL A 797 18.91 -11.44 18.81
C VAL A 797 18.33 -12.86 18.86
N ASP A 798 19.04 -13.81 19.48
CA ASP A 798 18.57 -15.21 19.60
C ASP A 798 17.22 -15.31 20.30
N ALA A 799 17.03 -14.56 21.39
CA ALA A 799 15.78 -14.57 22.14
C ALA A 799 14.63 -13.95 21.34
N ALA A 800 14.90 -12.85 20.62
CA ALA A 800 13.92 -12.24 19.71
C ALA A 800 13.54 -13.20 18.57
N TYR A 801 14.51 -13.89 17.99
CA TYR A 801 14.31 -14.84 16.89
C TYR A 801 13.50 -16.07 17.33
N VAL A 802 13.73 -16.58 18.55
CA VAL A 802 12.93 -17.69 19.12
C VAL A 802 11.47 -17.28 19.27
N VAL A 803 11.19 -16.06 19.77
CA VAL A 803 9.83 -15.53 19.87
C VAL A 803 9.22 -15.41 18.47
N PHE A 804 9.92 -14.76 17.53
CA PHE A 804 9.47 -14.60 16.14
C PHE A 804 9.09 -15.94 15.49
N LYS A 805 9.96 -16.95 15.60
CA LYS A 805 9.70 -18.28 15.03
C LYS A 805 8.50 -18.98 15.69
N GLY A 806 8.26 -18.73 16.98
CA GLY A 806 7.13 -19.26 17.73
C GLY A 806 5.76 -18.64 17.40
N MET A 807 5.72 -17.45 16.79
CA MET A 807 4.46 -16.76 16.46
C MET A 807 3.65 -17.53 15.41
N GLN A 808 2.37 -17.77 15.69
CA GLN A 808 1.43 -18.46 14.78
C GLN A 808 1.00 -17.58 13.59
N ILE A 809 0.80 -16.29 13.84
CA ILE A 809 0.44 -15.27 12.84
C ILE A 809 1.44 -14.13 12.99
N LYS A 810 2.02 -13.69 11.87
CA LYS A 810 2.99 -12.59 11.82
C LYS A 810 2.40 -11.47 10.99
N ASP A 811 2.37 -10.26 11.55
CA ASP A 811 2.04 -9.05 10.82
C ASP A 811 3.31 -8.34 10.33
N ILE A 812 3.15 -7.30 9.52
CA ILE A 812 4.29 -6.54 8.99
C ILE A 812 5.18 -5.96 10.11
N VAL A 813 4.58 -5.61 11.26
CA VAL A 813 5.31 -5.10 12.44
C VAL A 813 6.23 -6.18 13.02
N SER A 814 5.78 -7.44 13.06
CA SER A 814 6.57 -8.60 13.48
C SER A 814 7.83 -8.75 12.62
N TRP A 815 7.67 -8.69 11.29
CA TRP A 815 8.77 -8.78 10.33
C TRP A 815 9.72 -7.59 10.44
N ASN A 816 9.19 -6.37 10.52
CA ASN A 816 9.98 -5.14 10.65
C ASN A 816 10.83 -5.15 11.92
N THR A 817 10.26 -5.60 13.04
CA THR A 817 10.98 -5.69 14.31
C THR A 817 12.17 -6.65 14.20
N MET A 818 11.97 -7.83 13.59
CA MET A 818 13.04 -8.81 13.43
C MET A 818 14.11 -8.37 12.42
N ILE A 819 13.70 -7.85 11.26
CA ILE A 819 14.62 -7.36 10.22
C ILE A 819 15.45 -6.18 10.76
N SER A 820 14.83 -5.23 11.47
CA SER A 820 15.54 -4.10 12.08
C SER A 820 16.51 -4.56 13.19
N CYS A 821 16.13 -5.57 13.98
CA CYS A 821 17.00 -6.18 14.98
C CYS A 821 18.25 -6.80 14.36
N LEU A 822 18.08 -7.62 13.32
CA LEU A 822 19.18 -8.29 12.61
C LEU A 822 20.09 -7.27 11.90
N ALA A 823 19.48 -6.27 11.26
CA ALA A 823 20.20 -5.18 10.59
C ALA A 823 21.13 -4.38 11.51
N LYS A 824 20.76 -4.25 12.80
CA LYS A 824 21.56 -3.53 13.81
C LYS A 824 22.63 -4.40 14.48
N SER A 825 22.45 -5.72 14.47
CA SER A 825 23.26 -6.65 15.27
C SER A 825 24.35 -7.35 14.46
N ASP A 826 24.75 -6.81 13.31
CA ASP A 826 25.75 -7.38 12.37
C ASP A 826 25.34 -8.72 11.72
N HIS A 827 24.06 -9.11 11.80
CA HIS A 827 23.51 -10.33 11.17
C HIS A 827 22.78 -9.97 9.85
N VAL A 828 23.50 -9.30 8.94
CA VAL A 828 22.89 -8.70 7.73
C VAL A 828 22.38 -9.75 6.74
N ASP A 829 23.05 -10.89 6.62
CA ASP A 829 22.63 -11.98 5.73
C ASP A 829 21.25 -12.53 6.13
N GLU A 830 21.03 -12.74 7.43
CA GLU A 830 19.74 -13.19 7.97
C GLU A 830 18.64 -12.14 7.79
N ALA A 831 18.99 -10.85 7.90
CA ALA A 831 18.04 -9.75 7.64
C ALA A 831 17.56 -9.75 6.17
N LEU A 832 18.49 -9.97 5.24
CA LEU A 832 18.20 -10.07 3.80
C LEU A 832 17.41 -11.34 3.46
N GLU A 833 17.71 -12.46 4.12
CA GLU A 833 16.93 -13.69 3.99
C GLU A 833 15.48 -13.49 4.44
N LEU A 834 15.25 -12.90 5.63
CA LEU A 834 13.89 -12.59 6.09
C LEU A 834 13.17 -11.62 5.16
N PHE A 835 13.86 -10.62 4.60
CA PHE A 835 13.28 -9.73 3.60
C PHE A 835 12.85 -10.50 2.33
N SER A 836 13.67 -11.44 1.87
CA SER A 836 13.34 -12.27 0.69
C SER A 836 12.13 -13.17 0.95
N ILE A 837 12.01 -13.73 2.16
CA ILE A 837 10.86 -14.55 2.57
C ILE A 837 9.60 -13.69 2.64
N LEU A 838 9.68 -12.49 3.22
CA LEU A 838 8.56 -11.54 3.27
C LEU A 838 8.12 -11.13 1.86
N HIS A 839 9.07 -10.87 0.95
CA HIS A 839 8.75 -10.49 -0.42
C HIS A 839 8.13 -11.64 -1.25
N GLY A 840 8.51 -12.89 -0.98
CA GLY A 840 8.01 -14.07 -1.69
C GLY A 840 6.72 -14.68 -1.14
N GLY A 841 6.21 -14.20 0.00
CA GLY A 841 5.01 -14.74 0.65
C GLY A 841 3.69 -14.21 0.07
N ASP A 842 2.64 -15.03 0.11
CA ASP A 842 1.29 -14.60 -0.27
C ASP A 842 0.67 -13.71 0.82
N GLY A 843 0.36 -12.45 0.48
CA GLY A 843 -0.53 -11.58 1.26
C GLY A 843 0.12 -10.49 2.13
N LEU A 844 1.45 -10.47 2.29
CA LEU A 844 2.19 -9.39 2.98
C LEU A 844 3.24 -8.80 2.03
N VAL A 845 3.28 -7.47 1.91
CA VAL A 845 4.24 -6.76 1.07
C VAL A 845 5.17 -5.96 2.00
N PRO A 846 6.49 -5.93 1.74
CA PRO A 846 7.40 -5.04 2.47
C PRO A 846 6.89 -3.60 2.48
N ASP A 847 6.84 -2.99 3.66
CA ASP A 847 6.44 -1.61 3.81
C ASP A 847 7.65 -0.67 3.85
N PHE A 848 7.37 0.63 3.97
CA PHE A 848 8.38 1.68 4.08
C PHE A 848 9.41 1.40 5.20
N VAL A 849 8.98 0.91 6.35
CA VAL A 849 9.85 0.62 7.49
C VAL A 849 10.73 -0.60 7.22
N THR A 850 10.19 -1.61 6.53
CA THR A 850 10.98 -2.76 6.05
C THR A 850 12.11 -2.27 5.15
N VAL A 851 11.78 -1.49 4.12
CA VAL A 851 12.74 -1.01 3.12
C VAL A 851 13.86 -0.21 3.76
N LEU A 852 13.53 0.75 4.64
CA LEU A 852 14.54 1.54 5.36
C LEU A 852 15.47 0.67 6.21
N SER A 853 14.92 -0.33 6.90
CA SER A 853 15.72 -1.24 7.73
C SER A 853 16.72 -2.05 6.89
N VAL A 854 16.30 -2.50 5.70
CA VAL A 854 17.17 -3.26 4.79
C VAL A 854 18.20 -2.35 4.11
N VAL A 855 17.83 -1.11 3.72
CA VAL A 855 18.79 -0.11 3.21
C VAL A 855 19.88 0.16 4.25
N GLN A 856 19.49 0.31 5.52
CA GLN A 856 20.44 0.51 6.62
C GLN A 856 21.35 -0.70 6.82
N ALA A 857 20.81 -1.92 6.71
CA ALA A 857 21.58 -3.16 6.78
C ALA A 857 22.64 -3.23 5.67
N CYS A 858 22.23 -3.00 4.41
CA CYS A 858 23.13 -2.97 3.26
C CYS A 858 24.21 -1.89 3.41
N SER A 859 23.83 -0.71 3.92
CA SER A 859 24.75 0.40 4.15
C SER A 859 25.81 0.08 5.20
N ASN A 860 25.44 -0.60 6.29
CA ASN A 860 26.36 -0.93 7.38
C ASN A 860 27.30 -2.08 7.01
N ALA A 861 26.82 -3.10 6.30
CA ALA A 861 27.62 -4.25 5.90
C ALA A 861 28.47 -4.03 4.63
N GLY A 862 28.37 -2.88 3.97
CA GLY A 862 29.14 -2.64 2.75
C GLY A 862 28.62 -3.37 1.50
N LEU A 863 27.36 -3.81 1.49
CA LEU A 863 26.79 -4.68 0.46
C LEU A 863 26.26 -3.90 -0.76
N LEU A 864 27.17 -3.48 -1.64
CA LEU A 864 26.82 -2.64 -2.79
C LEU A 864 25.88 -3.32 -3.80
N GLN A 865 26.10 -4.60 -4.13
CA GLN A 865 25.25 -5.31 -5.10
C GLN A 865 23.82 -5.46 -4.58
N GLN A 866 23.66 -5.87 -3.32
CA GLN A 866 22.38 -6.04 -2.66
C GLN A 866 21.68 -4.68 -2.50
N GLY A 867 22.41 -3.61 -2.17
CA GLY A 867 21.90 -2.24 -2.16
C GLY A 867 21.38 -1.78 -3.53
N GLN A 868 22.07 -2.11 -4.62
CA GLN A 868 21.61 -1.82 -5.99
C GLN A 868 20.36 -2.64 -6.37
N MET A 869 20.29 -3.92 -5.97
CA MET A 869 19.09 -4.74 -6.16
C MET A 869 17.89 -4.16 -5.41
N LEU A 870 18.10 -3.73 -4.16
CA LEU A 870 17.09 -3.08 -3.33
C LEU A 870 16.64 -1.75 -3.92
N HIS A 871 17.57 -0.92 -4.42
CA HIS A 871 17.21 0.30 -5.14
C HIS A 871 16.37 0.00 -6.38
N GLY A 872 16.69 -1.05 -7.15
CA GLY A 872 15.86 -1.53 -8.25
C GLY A 872 14.46 -1.97 -7.81
N TYR A 873 14.34 -2.60 -6.64
CA TYR A 873 13.03 -2.92 -6.03
C TYR A 873 12.27 -1.65 -5.63
N ILE A 874 12.92 -0.68 -4.99
CA ILE A 874 12.35 0.62 -4.61
C ILE A 874 11.78 1.34 -5.84
N ILE A 875 12.52 1.36 -6.95
CA ILE A 875 12.06 1.93 -8.22
C ILE A 875 10.83 1.19 -8.74
N LYS A 876 10.86 -0.15 -8.81
CA LYS A 876 9.73 -0.97 -9.30
C LYS A 876 8.48 -0.87 -8.42
N SER A 877 8.65 -0.68 -7.12
CA SER A 877 7.55 -0.53 -6.16
C SER A 877 6.92 0.86 -6.17
N GLY A 878 7.51 1.84 -6.88
CA GLY A 878 7.06 3.24 -6.86
C GLY A 878 7.41 3.98 -5.57
N SER A 879 8.27 3.43 -4.72
CA SER A 879 8.62 4.03 -3.41
C SER A 879 9.68 5.15 -3.51
N LEU A 880 10.23 5.42 -4.70
CA LEU A 880 11.25 6.44 -4.94
C LEU A 880 10.73 7.89 -4.80
N TYR A 881 9.41 8.10 -4.66
CA TYR A 881 8.85 9.43 -4.38
C TYR A 881 8.96 9.82 -2.90
N ASP A 882 9.29 8.87 -2.01
CA ASP A 882 9.43 9.16 -0.59
C ASP A 882 10.81 9.77 -0.29
N VAL A 883 10.79 11.00 0.22
CA VAL A 883 11.99 11.78 0.57
C VAL A 883 12.90 11.04 1.56
N SER A 884 12.33 10.29 2.51
CA SER A 884 13.09 9.57 3.52
C SER A 884 13.83 8.36 2.94
N ILE A 885 13.21 7.63 2.01
CA ILE A 885 13.88 6.54 1.28
C ILE A 885 15.02 7.10 0.43
N CYS A 886 14.79 8.21 -0.29
CA CYS A 886 15.85 8.87 -1.06
C CYS A 886 17.01 9.30 -0.17
N ASN A 887 16.74 9.91 1.00
CA ASN A 887 17.77 10.30 1.96
C ASN A 887 18.58 9.09 2.46
N ALA A 888 17.91 7.97 2.75
CA ALA A 888 18.56 6.72 3.14
C ALA A 888 19.42 6.13 2.00
N LEU A 889 18.94 6.18 0.75
CA LEU A 889 19.70 5.74 -0.42
C LEU A 889 20.93 6.61 -0.69
N ILE A 890 20.81 7.94 -0.57
CA ILE A 890 21.94 8.88 -0.65
C ILE A 890 22.99 8.51 0.39
N SER A 891 22.59 8.32 1.65
CA SER A 891 23.54 7.93 2.70
C SER A 891 24.14 6.54 2.46
N MET A 892 23.36 5.59 1.94
CA MET A 892 23.83 4.24 1.64
C MET A 892 24.89 4.28 0.51
N TYR A 893 24.58 4.90 -0.63
CA TYR A 893 25.52 4.97 -1.75
C TYR A 893 26.79 5.74 -1.40
N ALA A 894 26.69 6.83 -0.63
CA ALA A 894 27.85 7.55 -0.12
C ALA A 894 28.76 6.66 0.73
N LYS A 895 28.19 5.91 1.70
CA LYS A 895 28.98 4.97 2.53
C LYS A 895 29.59 3.82 1.73
N LEU A 896 28.95 3.42 0.64
CA LEU A 896 29.43 2.37 -0.27
C LEU A 896 30.43 2.88 -1.32
N GLY A 897 30.88 4.14 -1.21
CA GLY A 897 31.89 4.71 -2.10
C GLY A 897 31.37 5.17 -3.46
N ARG A 898 30.05 5.28 -3.64
CA ARG A 898 29.38 5.67 -4.89
C ARG A 898 28.65 6.99 -4.75
N ILE A 899 29.42 8.07 -4.64
CA ILE A 899 28.87 9.43 -4.54
C ILE A 899 28.10 9.85 -5.81
N ASP A 900 28.48 9.31 -6.96
CA ASP A 900 27.83 9.54 -8.25
C ASP A 900 26.35 9.15 -8.25
N PHE A 901 26.01 8.00 -7.64
CA PHE A 901 24.60 7.61 -7.46
C PHE A 901 23.89 8.48 -6.42
N SER A 902 24.61 8.98 -5.43
CA SER A 902 24.06 9.88 -4.41
C SER A 902 23.65 11.22 -5.03
N GLU A 903 24.50 11.80 -5.88
CA GLU A 903 24.22 12.99 -6.68
C GLU A 903 23.00 12.79 -7.58
N GLN A 904 22.97 11.69 -8.35
CA GLN A 904 21.86 11.39 -9.25
C GLN A 904 20.51 11.31 -8.54
N ILE A 905 20.46 10.64 -7.37
CA ILE A 905 19.23 10.55 -6.59
C ILE A 905 18.85 11.94 -6.08
N PHE A 906 19.78 12.70 -5.51
CA PHE A 906 19.52 14.04 -5.00
C PHE A 906 18.99 14.98 -6.08
N GLU A 907 19.59 14.99 -7.27
CA GLU A 907 19.14 15.80 -8.41
C GLU A 907 17.72 15.43 -8.88
N GLN A 908 17.37 14.14 -8.85
CA GLN A 908 16.05 13.64 -9.27
C GLN A 908 14.93 13.90 -8.27
N MET A 909 15.23 14.30 -7.02
CA MET A 909 14.21 14.61 -6.00
C MET A 909 13.46 15.91 -6.33
N ASP A 910 12.14 15.81 -6.50
CA ASP A 910 11.25 16.97 -6.73
C ASP A 910 11.14 17.90 -5.52
N ILE A 911 11.13 17.31 -4.30
CA ILE A 911 11.05 18.02 -3.03
C ILE A 911 12.24 17.56 -2.19
N LYS A 912 13.01 18.52 -1.68
CA LYS A 912 14.17 18.30 -0.81
C LYS A 912 13.88 18.93 0.53
N ASP A 913 13.97 18.15 1.60
CA ASP A 913 13.89 18.69 2.95
C ASP A 913 15.31 18.95 3.50
N ILE A 914 15.41 19.53 4.68
CA ILE A 914 16.70 19.79 5.33
C ILE A 914 17.52 18.51 5.53
N VAL A 915 16.86 17.35 5.66
CA VAL A 915 17.52 16.05 5.82
C VAL A 915 18.16 15.61 4.50
N SER A 916 17.53 15.87 3.35
CA SER A 916 18.12 15.64 2.02
C SER A 916 19.40 16.43 1.83
N TRP A 917 19.37 17.73 2.13
CA TRP A 917 20.55 18.60 2.03
C TRP A 917 21.67 18.13 2.98
N ASN A 918 21.33 17.80 4.23
CA ASN A 918 22.30 17.28 5.20
C ASN A 918 22.89 15.93 4.77
N SER A 919 22.09 15.07 4.14
CA SER A 919 22.54 13.77 3.63
C SER A 919 23.57 13.94 2.51
N MET A 920 23.37 14.90 1.61
CA MET A 920 24.31 15.20 0.53
C MET A 920 25.59 15.91 1.01
N ILE A 921 25.46 16.87 1.92
CA ILE A 921 26.61 17.55 2.57
C ILE A 921 27.49 16.51 3.28
N ASN A 922 26.87 15.60 4.04
CA ASN A 922 27.57 14.53 4.73
C ASN A 922 28.18 13.52 3.75
N ALA A 923 27.49 13.20 2.63
CA ALA A 923 28.04 12.33 1.59
C ALA A 923 29.38 12.87 1.07
N TYR A 924 29.45 14.13 0.67
CA TYR A 924 30.72 14.76 0.27
C TYR A 924 31.75 14.78 1.41
N GLY A 925 31.31 14.97 2.66
CA GLY A 925 32.18 14.92 3.84
C GLY A 925 32.83 13.55 4.08
N ILE A 926 32.09 12.45 3.90
CA ILE A 926 32.62 11.07 3.99
C ILE A 926 33.68 10.84 2.90
N HIS A 927 33.46 11.39 1.72
CA HIS A 927 34.38 11.29 0.58
C HIS A 927 35.57 12.28 0.66
N GLY A 928 35.64 13.12 1.69
CA GLY A 928 36.71 14.09 1.88
C GLY A 928 36.69 15.26 0.88
N ASP A 929 35.55 15.52 0.23
CA ASP A 929 35.35 16.66 -0.69
C ASP A 929 34.57 17.81 -0.02
N GLY A 930 35.27 18.54 0.83
CA GLY A 930 34.73 19.69 1.57
C GLY A 930 34.36 20.87 0.67
N LEU A 931 34.96 21.00 -0.52
CA LEU A 931 34.61 22.07 -1.47
C LEU A 931 33.21 21.84 -2.07
N SER A 932 32.91 20.62 -2.51
CA SER A 932 31.58 20.27 -2.97
C SER A 932 30.57 20.30 -1.82
N SER A 933 30.96 19.90 -0.61
CA SER A 933 30.12 20.03 0.59
C SER A 933 29.73 21.50 0.87
N LEU A 934 30.68 22.43 0.78
CA LEU A 934 30.42 23.87 0.89
C LEU A 934 29.57 24.42 -0.27
N ARG A 935 29.73 23.89 -1.48
CA ARG A 935 28.88 24.25 -2.63
C ARG A 935 27.42 23.90 -2.36
N ILE A 936 27.14 22.66 -1.92
CA ILE A 936 25.79 22.24 -1.56
C ILE A 936 25.23 23.05 -0.38
N PHE A 937 26.06 23.41 0.60
CA PHE A 937 25.65 24.29 1.69
C PHE A 937 25.25 25.69 1.19
N ASN A 938 25.99 26.27 0.26
CA ASN A 938 25.62 27.55 -0.35
C ASN A 938 24.35 27.42 -1.21
N GLU A 939 24.18 26.31 -1.94
CA GLU A 939 22.95 26.04 -2.69
C GLU A 939 21.72 25.93 -1.77
N LEU A 940 21.86 25.31 -0.58
CA LEU A 940 20.82 25.31 0.46
C LEU A 940 20.48 26.73 0.92
N GLN A 941 21.48 27.61 1.05
CA GLN A 941 21.25 29.01 1.42
C GLN A 941 20.54 29.79 0.31
N ASP A 942 20.91 29.55 -0.94
CA ASP A 942 20.35 30.23 -2.11
C ASP A 942 18.92 29.76 -2.45
N ASP A 943 18.61 28.48 -2.23
CA ASP A 943 17.28 27.90 -2.47
C ASP A 943 16.20 28.54 -1.58
N GLY A 944 16.56 28.93 -0.35
CA GLY A 944 15.71 29.72 0.55
C GLY A 944 14.44 29.03 1.06
N THR A 945 14.15 27.79 0.64
CA THR A 945 12.97 27.04 1.11
C THR A 945 13.16 26.45 2.50
N CYS A 946 14.40 26.10 2.87
CA CYS A 946 14.77 25.49 4.14
C CYS A 946 15.93 26.28 4.78
N SER A 947 15.89 26.49 6.10
CA SER A 947 16.98 27.11 6.85
C SER A 947 17.97 26.08 7.40
N PRO A 948 19.29 26.30 7.31
CA PRO A 948 20.30 25.49 7.98
C PRO A 948 19.99 25.27 9.46
N ASN A 949 20.21 24.05 9.96
CA ASN A 949 20.04 23.70 11.36
C ASN A 949 21.37 23.27 12.00
N ALA A 950 21.35 22.96 13.30
CA ALA A 950 22.52 22.48 14.03
C ALA A 950 23.23 21.30 13.31
N ILE A 951 22.46 20.32 12.82
CA ILE A 951 23.01 19.14 12.14
C ILE A 951 23.72 19.55 10.84
N THR A 952 23.18 20.51 10.08
CA THR A 952 23.82 21.04 8.87
C THR A 952 25.22 21.56 9.16
N PHE A 953 25.37 22.36 10.22
CA PHE A 953 26.67 22.94 10.58
C PHE A 953 27.67 21.87 11.05
N VAL A 954 27.24 20.86 11.82
CA VAL A 954 28.10 19.71 12.16
C VAL A 954 28.60 19.01 10.89
N SER A 955 27.71 18.71 9.93
CA SER A 955 28.08 18.03 8.69
C SER A 955 29.06 18.85 7.83
N VAL A 956 28.83 20.14 7.65
CA VAL A 956 29.72 21.02 6.85
C VAL A 956 31.08 21.18 7.53
N ILE A 957 31.12 21.43 8.84
CA ILE A 957 32.39 21.61 9.57
C ILE A 957 33.19 20.30 9.57
N SER A 958 32.53 19.16 9.73
CA SER A 958 33.17 17.84 9.64
C SER A 958 33.72 17.57 8.23
N ALA A 959 32.99 17.97 7.17
CA ALA A 959 33.49 17.88 5.81
C ALA A 959 34.73 18.78 5.60
N CYS A 960 34.71 20.01 6.11
CA CYS A 960 35.88 20.89 6.11
C CYS A 960 37.07 20.29 6.90
N SER A 961 36.80 19.58 8.00
CA SER A 961 37.81 18.87 8.80
C SER A 961 38.52 17.80 7.98
N HIS A 962 37.75 17.00 7.25
CA HIS A 962 38.29 15.93 6.40
C HIS A 962 39.11 16.46 5.22
N SER A 963 38.81 17.67 4.73
CA SER A 963 39.51 18.29 3.60
C SER A 963 40.57 19.33 3.99
N GLY A 964 40.76 19.60 5.28
CA GLY A 964 41.72 20.61 5.77
C GLY A 964 41.32 22.07 5.48
N LEU A 965 40.05 22.36 5.23
CA LEU A 965 39.53 23.69 4.94
C LEU A 965 39.27 24.50 6.23
N VAL A 966 40.34 24.79 6.98
CA VAL A 966 40.23 25.36 8.34
C VAL A 966 39.51 26.71 8.37
N SER A 967 39.86 27.62 7.46
CA SER A 967 39.27 28.97 7.43
C SER A 967 37.77 28.94 7.17
N GLU A 968 37.33 28.11 6.22
CA GLU A 968 35.91 27.98 5.87
C GLU A 968 35.12 27.27 6.98
N GLY A 969 35.66 26.20 7.57
CA GLY A 969 35.02 25.53 8.70
C GLY A 969 34.82 26.46 9.90
N TYR A 970 35.81 27.32 10.19
CA TYR A 970 35.69 28.32 11.26
C TYR A 970 34.67 29.42 10.92
N ARG A 971 34.58 29.82 9.64
CA ARG A 971 33.56 30.77 9.15
C ARG A 971 32.15 30.20 9.32
N CYS A 972 31.93 28.94 8.96
CA CYS A 972 30.66 28.24 9.17
C CYS A 972 30.29 28.14 10.66
N PHE A 973 31.26 27.87 11.54
CA PHE A 973 31.01 27.84 12.98
C PHE A 973 30.59 29.21 13.53
N GLN A 974 31.18 30.30 13.04
CA GLN A 974 30.81 31.66 13.46
C GLN A 974 29.45 32.09 12.90
N SER A 975 29.16 31.80 11.62
CA SER A 975 27.88 32.16 11.00
C SER A 975 26.69 31.46 11.66
N MET A 976 26.86 30.24 12.15
CA MET A 976 25.85 29.52 12.92
C MET A 976 25.26 30.36 14.07
N LYS A 977 26.13 31.03 14.84
CA LYS A 977 25.71 31.88 15.96
C LYS A 977 25.30 33.28 15.50
N ASN A 978 26.09 33.90 14.63
CA ASN A 978 25.91 35.31 14.26
C ASN A 978 24.73 35.53 13.30
N ASP A 979 24.55 34.63 12.33
CA ASP A 979 23.60 34.81 11.23
C ASP A 979 22.31 34.02 11.46
N TYR A 980 22.40 32.85 12.12
CA TYR A 980 21.27 31.95 12.34
C TYR A 980 20.79 31.87 13.80
N GLY A 981 21.52 32.47 14.75
CA GLY A 981 21.15 32.45 16.18
C GLY A 981 21.14 31.05 16.81
N ILE A 982 21.86 30.09 16.23
CA ILE A 982 21.94 28.71 16.73
C ILE A 982 23.08 28.64 17.75
N GLU A 983 22.77 28.25 18.99
CA GLU A 983 23.79 28.07 20.03
C GLU A 983 24.59 26.79 19.79
N PRO A 984 25.94 26.83 19.86
CA PRO A 984 26.77 25.65 19.63
C PRO A 984 26.53 24.53 20.66
N SER A 985 26.18 23.34 20.18
CA SER A 985 26.19 22.10 20.98
C SER A 985 27.60 21.49 21.07
N MET A 986 27.74 20.47 21.93
CA MET A 986 28.97 19.69 22.11
C MET A 986 29.56 19.17 20.78
N ASP A 987 28.69 18.72 19.86
CA ASP A 987 29.12 18.15 18.58
C ASP A 987 29.79 19.19 17.67
N HIS A 988 29.32 20.44 17.68
CA HIS A 988 29.94 21.52 16.91
C HIS A 988 31.33 21.85 17.43
N TYR A 989 31.49 21.90 18.76
CA TYR A 989 32.81 22.09 19.38
C TYR A 989 33.75 20.94 19.03
N ALA A 990 33.27 19.70 19.08
CA ALA A 990 34.04 18.52 18.69
C ALA A 990 34.47 18.59 17.21
N SER A 991 33.59 18.99 16.29
CA SER A 991 33.95 19.16 14.86
C SER A 991 35.01 20.23 14.63
N VAL A 992 35.00 21.33 15.38
CA VAL A 992 36.05 22.38 15.28
C VAL A 992 37.37 21.91 15.89
N VAL A 993 37.33 21.17 17.00
CA VAL A 993 38.55 20.58 17.59
C VAL A 993 39.16 19.54 16.65
N ASP A 994 38.33 18.70 16.01
CA ASP A 994 38.78 17.75 14.98
C ASP A 994 39.41 18.50 13.78
N LEU A 995 38.77 19.58 13.29
CA LEU A 995 39.31 20.44 12.22
C LEU A 995 40.69 21.00 12.55
N LEU A 996 40.88 21.55 13.75
CA LEU A 996 42.16 22.11 14.19
C LEU A 996 43.20 21.01 14.45
N GLY A 997 42.78 19.90 15.06
CA GLY A 997 43.61 18.75 15.38
C GLY A 997 44.18 18.09 14.12
N ARG A 998 43.32 17.73 13.16
CA ARG A 998 43.73 17.13 11.87
C ARG A 998 44.63 18.04 11.05
N SER A 999 44.51 19.35 11.23
CA SER A 999 45.35 20.35 10.56
C SER A 999 46.66 20.66 11.30
N GLY A 1000 46.95 19.96 12.41
CA GLY A 1000 48.17 20.14 13.20
C GLY A 1000 48.24 21.45 14.00
N ARG A 1001 47.14 22.22 14.08
CA ARG A 1001 47.07 23.52 14.77
C ARG A 1001 46.78 23.35 16.27
N PHE A 1002 47.62 22.56 16.95
CA PHE A 1002 47.39 22.12 18.33
C PHE A 1002 47.29 23.25 19.36
N ALA A 1003 48.08 24.31 19.21
CA ALA A 1003 48.03 25.46 20.13
C ALA A 1003 46.67 26.18 20.07
N GLU A 1004 46.10 26.29 18.88
CA GLU A 1004 44.77 26.89 18.69
C GLU A 1004 43.66 25.96 19.17
N ALA A 1005 43.80 24.65 18.96
CA ALA A 1005 42.87 23.66 19.52
C ALA A 1005 42.84 23.72 21.05
N GLU A 1006 44.00 23.80 21.72
CA GLU A 1006 44.05 23.92 23.17
C GLU A 1006 43.45 25.24 23.67
N GLN A 1007 43.72 26.35 22.98
CA GLN A 1007 43.12 27.65 23.30
C GLN A 1007 41.61 27.64 23.12
N PHE A 1008 41.11 26.98 22.06
CA PHE A 1008 39.68 26.83 21.79
C PHE A 1008 38.99 26.04 22.91
N ILE A 1009 39.56 24.90 23.31
CA ILE A 1009 39.04 24.06 24.42
C ILE A 1009 38.98 24.84 25.73
N ARG A 1010 39.99 25.67 26.03
CA ARG A 1010 40.00 26.53 27.23
C ARG A 1010 38.90 27.59 27.24
N ASN A 1011 38.50 28.06 26.05
CA ASN A 1011 37.51 29.12 25.89
C ASN A 1011 36.07 28.58 25.80
N MET A 1012 35.85 27.26 25.86
CA MET A 1012 34.51 26.69 25.76
C MET A 1012 33.67 27.02 27.00
N PRO A 1013 32.37 27.33 26.83
CA PRO A 1013 31.47 27.61 27.94
C PRO A 1013 31.01 26.35 28.69
N VAL A 1014 31.27 25.16 28.13
CA VAL A 1014 30.86 23.86 28.66
C VAL A 1014 32.09 22.98 28.89
N HIS A 1015 32.06 22.16 29.94
CA HIS A 1015 33.15 21.22 30.23
C HIS A 1015 33.33 20.19 29.09
N PRO A 1016 34.56 20.00 28.58
CA PRO A 1016 34.82 19.03 27.52
C PRO A 1016 34.55 17.60 27.97
N ASN A 1017 33.83 16.83 27.15
CA ASN A 1017 33.60 15.39 27.35
C ASN A 1017 34.50 14.55 26.41
N SER A 1018 34.24 13.25 26.32
CA SER A 1018 35.07 12.32 25.54
C SER A 1018 35.07 12.61 24.03
N SER A 1019 34.01 13.22 23.49
CA SER A 1019 33.93 13.55 22.05
C SER A 1019 34.88 14.66 21.61
N ILE A 1020 35.44 15.45 22.54
CA ILE A 1020 36.49 16.44 22.24
C ILE A 1020 37.88 15.84 22.37
N TRP A 1021 38.16 15.19 23.51
CA TRP A 1021 39.50 14.68 23.80
C TRP A 1021 39.87 13.49 22.92
N GLY A 1022 38.91 12.68 22.50
CA GLY A 1022 39.12 11.53 21.61
C GLY A 1022 39.70 11.92 20.25
N PRO A 1023 39.02 12.76 19.45
CA PRO A 1023 39.54 13.25 18.17
C PRO A 1023 40.88 13.99 18.31
N LEU A 1024 41.07 14.78 19.38
CA LEU A 1024 42.33 15.46 19.64
C LEU A 1024 43.48 14.48 19.89
N LEU A 1025 43.24 13.43 20.69
CA LEU A 1025 44.23 12.37 20.94
C LEU A 1025 44.55 11.59 19.66
N ALA A 1026 43.54 11.30 18.84
CA ALA A 1026 43.72 10.67 17.53
C ALA A 1026 44.58 11.57 16.62
N ALA A 1027 44.32 12.87 16.55
CA ALA A 1027 45.14 13.82 15.81
C ALA A 1027 46.59 13.90 16.35
N CYS A 1028 46.78 13.87 17.67
CA CYS A 1028 48.12 13.84 18.25
C CYS A 1028 48.89 12.57 17.88
N SER A 1029 48.20 11.44 17.64
CA SER A 1029 48.82 10.20 17.15
C SER A 1029 49.36 10.32 15.72
N LEU A 1030 48.72 11.16 14.88
CA LEU A 1030 49.16 11.42 13.50
C LEU A 1030 50.44 12.26 13.46
N TYR A 1031 50.53 13.30 14.31
CA TYR A 1031 51.63 14.26 14.30
C TYR A 1031 52.70 14.01 15.37
N GLY A 1032 52.51 13.01 16.24
CA GLY A 1032 53.46 12.66 17.30
C GLY A 1032 53.57 13.69 18.44
N ASN A 1033 52.51 14.46 18.72
CA ASN A 1033 52.51 15.47 19.80
C ASN A 1033 52.28 14.78 21.17
N ILE A 1034 53.36 14.49 21.88
CA ILE A 1034 53.33 13.74 23.15
C ILE A 1034 52.62 14.52 24.26
N ASP A 1035 52.95 15.80 24.45
CA ASP A 1035 52.50 16.55 25.62
C ASP A 1035 50.98 16.70 25.64
N LEU A 1036 50.39 16.98 24.46
CA LEU A 1036 48.94 17.09 24.32
C LEU A 1036 48.25 15.71 24.32
N ALA A 1037 48.89 14.67 23.78
CA ALA A 1037 48.38 13.30 23.84
C ALA A 1037 48.29 12.77 25.28
N GLU A 1038 49.32 12.96 26.10
CA GLU A 1038 49.32 12.54 27.50
C GLU A 1038 48.24 13.30 28.29
N LYS A 1039 48.08 14.60 28.04
CA LYS A 1039 47.01 15.42 28.64
C LYS A 1039 45.61 14.93 28.25
N ALA A 1040 45.35 14.73 26.95
CA ALA A 1040 44.06 14.25 26.47
C ALA A 1040 43.72 12.85 27.01
N ALA A 1041 44.72 11.96 27.11
CA ALA A 1041 44.54 10.63 27.68
C ALA A 1041 44.22 10.65 29.18
N ILE A 1042 44.78 11.59 29.95
CA ILE A 1042 44.44 11.77 31.38
C ILE A 1042 42.98 12.18 31.51
N GLU A 1043 42.52 13.16 30.75
CA GLU A 1043 41.12 13.60 30.78
C GLU A 1043 40.17 12.47 30.36
N LEU A 1044 40.50 11.71 29.30
CA LEU A 1044 39.74 10.53 28.88
C LEU A 1044 39.74 9.42 29.92
N SER A 1045 40.81 9.27 30.72
CA SER A 1045 40.85 8.26 31.79
C SER A 1045 39.91 8.58 32.95
N ILE A 1046 39.60 9.87 33.17
CA ILE A 1046 38.64 10.33 34.17
C ILE A 1046 37.21 10.16 33.65
N LEU A 1047 36.99 10.51 32.38
CA LEU A 1047 35.67 10.44 31.74
C LEU A 1047 35.24 9.02 31.41
N GLU A 1048 36.15 8.19 30.89
CA GLU A 1048 35.89 6.83 30.45
C GLU A 1048 37.00 5.86 30.95
N PRO A 1049 36.96 5.48 32.24
CA PRO A 1049 38.00 4.66 32.85
C PRO A 1049 38.14 3.28 32.21
N GLU A 1050 37.05 2.71 31.71
CA GLU A 1050 37.03 1.35 31.13
C GLU A 1050 37.29 1.32 29.61
N SER A 1051 37.33 2.48 28.94
CA SER A 1051 37.51 2.57 27.48
C SER A 1051 38.91 2.16 27.03
N ASP A 1052 39.01 1.29 26.03
CA ASP A 1052 40.28 0.86 25.43
C ASP A 1052 40.81 1.86 24.39
N ILE A 1053 39.95 2.70 23.83
CA ILE A 1053 40.21 3.63 22.73
C ILE A 1053 41.38 4.56 23.04
N TRP A 1054 41.35 5.26 24.17
CA TRP A 1054 42.41 6.21 24.54
C TRP A 1054 43.74 5.52 24.87
N ARG A 1055 43.69 4.29 25.41
CA ARG A 1055 44.87 3.48 25.70
C ARG A 1055 45.56 3.03 24.41
N VAL A 1056 44.78 2.59 23.41
CA VAL A 1056 45.30 2.24 22.08
C VAL A 1056 45.91 3.46 21.39
N SER A 1057 45.20 4.59 21.37
CA SER A 1057 45.67 5.82 20.72
C SER A 1057 46.94 6.36 21.37
N LEU A 1058 47.04 6.39 22.70
CA LEU A 1058 48.26 6.80 23.40
C LEU A 1058 49.43 5.81 23.17
N SER A 1059 49.15 4.50 23.15
CA SER A 1059 50.16 3.48 22.80
C SER A 1059 50.70 3.67 21.38
N ASN A 1060 49.85 4.07 20.44
CA ASN A 1060 50.24 4.39 19.06
C ASN A 1060 51.10 5.67 19.01
N VAL A 1061 50.73 6.74 19.72
CA VAL A 1061 51.55 7.98 19.84
C VAL A 1061 52.96 7.64 20.32
N TYR A 1062 53.09 6.85 21.39
CA TYR A 1062 54.41 6.44 21.89
C TYR A 1062 55.19 5.59 20.89
N ALA A 1063 54.53 4.77 20.09
CA ALA A 1063 55.19 3.99 19.04
C ALA A 1063 55.71 4.90 17.92
N VAL A 1064 54.91 5.87 17.46
CA VAL A 1064 55.28 6.84 16.40
C VAL A 1064 56.52 7.66 16.78
N VAL A 1065 56.61 8.10 18.04
CA VAL A 1065 57.76 8.88 18.53
C VAL A 1065 58.94 8.00 18.98
N GLY A 1066 58.83 6.67 18.86
CA GLY A 1066 59.91 5.73 19.21
C GLY A 1066 60.07 5.42 20.70
N ARG A 1067 59.11 5.82 21.57
CA ARG A 1067 59.03 5.47 23.00
C ARG A 1067 58.44 4.06 23.21
N TRP A 1068 59.07 3.04 22.61
CA TRP A 1068 58.59 1.65 22.62
C TRP A 1068 58.34 1.07 24.03
N LYS A 1069 59.14 1.48 25.03
CA LYS A 1069 59.00 1.04 26.42
C LYS A 1069 57.66 1.48 27.03
N ASP A 1070 57.24 2.72 26.79
CA ASP A 1070 56.00 3.25 27.36
C ASP A 1070 54.77 2.74 26.60
N SER A 1071 54.90 2.55 25.28
CA SER A 1071 53.90 1.81 24.48
C SER A 1071 53.68 0.39 25.00
N ALA A 1072 54.76 -0.34 25.33
CA ALA A 1072 54.68 -1.68 25.89
C ALA A 1072 54.05 -1.73 27.29
N LYS A 1073 54.30 -0.73 28.15
CA LYS A 1073 53.65 -0.60 29.46
C LYS A 1073 52.14 -0.48 29.31
N ILE A 1074 51.66 0.43 28.46
CA ILE A 1074 50.21 0.60 28.22
C ILE A 1074 49.58 -0.70 27.70
N ARG A 1075 50.24 -1.38 26.76
CA ARG A 1075 49.75 -2.68 26.23
C ARG A 1075 49.71 -3.78 27.28
N THR A 1076 50.61 -3.75 28.26
CA THR A 1076 50.60 -4.70 29.37
C THR A 1076 49.45 -4.41 30.34
N GLU A 1077 49.19 -3.13 30.61
CA GLU A 1077 48.06 -2.69 31.43
C GLU A 1077 46.71 -3.07 30.78
N MET A 1078 46.57 -2.86 29.48
CA MET A 1078 45.38 -3.29 28.72
C MET A 1078 45.12 -4.79 28.88
N LYS A 1079 46.15 -5.63 28.74
CA LYS A 1079 46.04 -7.09 28.96
C LYS A 1079 45.65 -7.45 30.38
N ARG A 1080 46.15 -6.71 31.38
CA ARG A 1080 45.82 -6.93 32.80
C ARG A 1080 44.35 -6.65 33.09
N VAL A 1081 43.78 -5.64 32.45
CA VAL A 1081 42.37 -5.23 32.59
C VAL A 1081 41.44 -6.10 31.72
N GLY A 1082 41.99 -7.01 30.90
CA GLY A 1082 41.21 -7.87 30.01
C GLY A 1082 40.77 -7.18 28.71
N LEU A 1083 41.22 -5.95 28.46
CA LEU A 1083 40.95 -5.21 27.24
C LEU A 1083 41.78 -5.79 26.09
N LYS A 1084 41.10 -6.25 25.04
CA LYS A 1084 41.73 -6.76 23.81
C LYS A 1084 41.54 -5.75 22.70
N LYS A 1085 42.65 -5.36 22.05
CA LYS A 1085 42.58 -4.64 20.79
C LYS A 1085 41.95 -5.57 19.75
N GLU A 1086 40.79 -5.20 19.24
CA GLU A 1086 40.28 -5.80 18.01
C GLU A 1086 41.15 -5.34 16.84
N ALA A 1087 41.61 -6.29 16.03
CA ALA A 1087 42.37 -5.95 14.84
C ALA A 1087 41.38 -5.41 13.79
N GLY A 1088 41.57 -4.17 13.36
CA GLY A 1088 40.85 -3.63 12.20
C GLY A 1088 41.10 -4.53 10.99
N TRP A 1089 40.03 -4.86 10.28
CA TRP A 1089 40.06 -5.69 9.09
C TRP A 1089 39.30 -5.00 7.97
N SER A 1090 39.81 -5.13 6.76
CA SER A 1090 39.14 -4.65 5.55
C SER A 1090 38.67 -5.85 4.75
N PHE A 1091 37.47 -5.77 4.19
CA PHE A 1091 36.89 -6.81 3.34
C PHE A 1091 36.79 -6.28 1.92
N VAL A 1092 37.27 -7.06 0.94
CA VAL A 1092 37.22 -6.68 -0.47
C VAL A 1092 36.55 -7.82 -1.23
N ASP A 1093 35.45 -7.49 -1.91
CA ASP A 1093 34.76 -8.37 -2.86
C ASP A 1093 35.19 -7.98 -4.28
N VAL A 1094 35.91 -8.89 -4.96
CA VAL A 1094 36.35 -8.70 -6.35
C VAL A 1094 35.60 -9.68 -7.24
N GLY A 1095 34.59 -9.18 -7.94
CA GLY A 1095 33.93 -9.92 -9.01
C GLY A 1095 33.02 -11.08 -8.55
N GLY A 1096 32.53 -11.07 -7.30
CA GLY A 1096 31.57 -12.06 -6.81
C GLY A 1096 32.18 -13.43 -6.48
N VAL A 1097 33.50 -13.49 -6.27
CA VAL A 1097 34.19 -14.64 -5.67
C VAL A 1097 34.41 -14.33 -4.18
N GLU A 1098 34.13 -15.29 -3.30
CA GLU A 1098 34.19 -15.17 -1.82
C GLU A 1098 35.27 -14.18 -1.33
N GLY A 1099 34.81 -13.07 -0.73
CA GLY A 1099 35.69 -11.98 -0.32
C GLY A 1099 36.67 -12.39 0.78
N PHE A 1100 37.91 -11.88 0.68
CA PHE A 1100 38.98 -12.17 1.63
C PHE A 1100 39.07 -11.05 2.68
N LYS A 1101 39.04 -11.41 3.98
CA LYS A 1101 39.28 -10.45 5.08
C LYS A 1101 40.77 -10.20 5.24
N PHE A 1102 41.21 -8.98 4.93
CA PHE A 1102 42.58 -8.51 5.12
C PHE A 1102 42.72 -7.87 6.49
N VAL A 1103 43.83 -8.15 7.16
CA VAL A 1103 44.25 -7.45 8.37
C VAL A 1103 45.53 -6.66 8.04
N ALA A 1104 45.83 -5.59 8.77
CA ALA A 1104 47.09 -4.85 8.56
C ALA A 1104 48.31 -5.81 8.60
N ALA A 1105 49.18 -5.72 7.58
CA ALA A 1105 50.33 -6.59 7.35
C ALA A 1105 50.01 -8.08 7.05
N ASP A 1106 48.77 -8.40 6.67
CA ASP A 1106 48.38 -9.76 6.27
C ASP A 1106 48.99 -10.15 4.91
N THR A 1107 49.65 -11.31 4.87
CA THR A 1107 50.28 -11.89 3.67
C THR A 1107 49.69 -13.26 3.31
N ARG A 1108 48.56 -13.66 3.91
CA ARG A 1108 47.92 -14.96 3.69
C ARG A 1108 47.33 -15.13 2.30
N HIS A 1109 47.05 -14.04 1.59
CA HIS A 1109 46.52 -14.07 0.23
C HIS A 1109 47.61 -14.48 -0.78
N GLY A 1110 47.24 -15.33 -1.76
CA GLY A 1110 48.16 -15.85 -2.78
C GLY A 1110 48.87 -14.75 -3.59
N ASP A 1111 48.18 -13.65 -3.87
CA ASP A 1111 48.71 -12.49 -4.59
C ASP A 1111 49.22 -11.36 -3.69
N SER A 1112 49.51 -11.63 -2.40
CA SER A 1112 49.88 -10.59 -1.43
C SER A 1112 51.07 -9.72 -1.88
N GLU A 1113 52.07 -10.27 -2.56
CA GLU A 1113 53.18 -9.48 -3.09
C GLU A 1113 52.73 -8.43 -4.12
N GLN A 1114 51.82 -8.79 -5.03
CA GLN A 1114 51.26 -7.86 -6.02
C GLN A 1114 50.40 -6.80 -5.34
N ILE A 1115 49.58 -7.18 -4.36
CA ILE A 1115 48.75 -6.25 -3.59
C ILE A 1115 49.63 -5.22 -2.88
N TYR A 1116 50.69 -5.64 -2.18
CA TYR A 1116 51.62 -4.71 -1.54
C TYR A 1116 52.48 -3.92 -2.54
N ALA A 1117 52.71 -4.43 -3.76
CA ALA A 1117 53.36 -3.65 -4.82
C ALA A 1117 52.45 -2.51 -5.31
N VAL A 1118 51.15 -2.79 -5.53
CA VAL A 1118 50.16 -1.77 -5.89
C VAL A 1118 49.98 -0.78 -4.75
N LEU A 1119 49.85 -1.24 -3.50
CA LEU A 1119 49.74 -0.34 -2.34
C LEU A 1119 50.95 0.58 -2.21
N ARG A 1120 52.18 0.06 -2.42
CA ARG A 1120 53.40 0.89 -2.46
C ARG A 1120 53.37 1.90 -3.61
N SER A 1121 52.87 1.50 -4.77
CA SER A 1121 52.70 2.40 -5.92
C SER A 1121 51.69 3.52 -5.65
N MET A 1122 50.54 3.19 -5.04
CA MET A 1122 49.52 4.16 -4.62
C MET A 1122 50.06 5.10 -3.56
N ASN A 1123 50.74 4.59 -2.53
CA ASN A 1123 51.39 5.42 -1.51
C ASN A 1123 52.44 6.35 -2.11
N LYS A 1124 53.20 5.88 -3.11
CA LYS A 1124 54.14 6.73 -3.85
C LYS A 1124 53.41 7.81 -4.64
N HIS A 1125 52.34 7.45 -5.35
CA HIS A 1125 51.53 8.42 -6.11
C HIS A 1125 50.86 9.45 -5.20
N MET A 1126 50.32 9.03 -4.06
CA MET A 1126 49.76 9.92 -3.04
C MET A 1126 50.83 10.82 -2.43
N ALA A 1127 52.05 10.32 -2.22
CA ALA A 1127 53.18 11.13 -1.78
C ALA A 1127 53.65 12.12 -2.85
N ASP A 1128 53.61 11.74 -4.13
CA ASP A 1128 53.97 12.59 -5.26
C ASP A 1128 52.91 13.70 -5.48
N VAL A 1129 51.61 13.40 -5.35
CA VAL A 1129 50.52 14.39 -5.38
C VAL A 1129 50.54 15.30 -4.14
N ALA A 1130 50.91 14.78 -2.97
CA ALA A 1130 51.14 15.57 -1.76
C ALA A 1130 52.45 16.41 -1.81
N GLY A 1131 53.29 16.23 -2.84
CA GLY A 1131 54.50 17.02 -3.06
C GLY A 1131 54.27 18.52 -3.23
N ASP A 1132 53.05 18.93 -3.62
CA ASP A 1132 52.64 20.34 -3.73
C ASP A 1132 51.91 20.88 -2.48
N VAL A 1133 51.62 20.04 -1.47
CA VAL A 1133 51.00 20.45 -0.19
C VAL A 1133 51.69 19.74 0.98
N HIS A 1134 52.74 20.38 1.52
CA HIS A 1134 53.40 20.07 2.81
C HIS A 1134 53.34 18.60 3.31
N GLN A 1135 54.10 17.72 2.65
CA GLN A 1135 54.98 16.66 3.15
C GLN A 1135 54.70 15.84 4.45
N SER A 1136 53.50 15.80 5.03
CA SER A 1136 53.26 14.98 6.25
C SER A 1136 51.88 14.31 6.37
N SER A 1137 50.98 14.45 5.40
CA SER A 1137 49.54 14.22 5.63
C SER A 1137 48.95 12.84 5.28
N LEU A 1138 49.66 11.87 4.70
CA LEU A 1138 48.97 10.74 4.03
C LEU A 1138 49.39 9.30 4.37
N VAL A 1139 50.31 9.06 5.31
CA VAL A 1139 50.87 7.69 5.50
C VAL A 1139 50.05 6.78 6.43
N SER A 1140 48.94 7.21 7.05
CA SER A 1140 48.21 6.33 8.00
C SER A 1140 46.68 6.31 7.90
N VAL A 1141 46.08 6.84 6.84
CA VAL A 1141 44.61 7.01 6.75
C VAL A 1141 43.86 5.75 6.25
N ILE A 1142 44.54 4.66 5.92
CA ILE A 1142 43.86 3.40 5.53
C ILE A 1142 44.23 2.29 6.52
N SER A 1143 43.36 2.11 7.52
CA SER A 1143 43.28 0.97 8.42
C SER A 1143 41.83 0.76 8.82
#